data_AF-A0A350M1M0-F1
#
_entry.id   AF-A0A350M1M0-F1
#
_cell.length_a   1.000
_cell.length_b   1.000
_cell.length_c   1.000
_cell.angle_alpha   90.00
_cell.angle_beta   90.00
_cell.angle_gamma   90.00
#
_symmetry.space_group_name_H-M   'P 1'
#
loop_
_entity.id
_entity.type
_entity.pdbx_description
1 polymer ?
#
loop_
_entity_poly.entity_id
_entity_poly.type
_entity_poly.pdbx_seq_one_letter_code
_entity_poly.pdbx_strand_id
1 'polypeptide(L)'
;MAKEIGLNKENKVILIIISLLFALIFIPFYKYNFASPWTDSEYYAKCAKYYLGSWIGFSGAVSLFAYFLNIRFEVFTRALIISYLILLIFAPPLYFDIHLYSCFDISKVTAIYLLVTVVATVWIIRSVYLGKFEISIPPLIIFIPTTLWLLVTITSTIFSINPWMAFVGTYKRYEGLLVLINYFIIFYAILFFVPKERLYWFFLSIVLVGCISSVYGVIQFLELDPLKWESFTRYRIISFFGNPVFIAAYLSMAIFIILSMYIYTAEKKEVIKGKKSRETFSFKKTSLLLFYGASLVFTYISFCFTNTRATFVGLSVCTLVWVLAFYGLRFFLLYFITTGGLWAVVFYVVYQWLNPYSNQALFLGGLSLGLIFFSHLIITGIIKREEGVAYKIGLPLMGVILITWTVILNLDPPISSALRFFTMIQKTKVVQFEEKPIEIIDDLSKERKEQTIKERFIKIRDKLAGSAGWRIWMWTTGCAIIPDYWLTGIGADTLGIIFPKYLRKVYEKRMEGMLEMEDRLHNEIFDTGVSRGIPGLIIYFWLIFAFTLYCFRGFKAAASERKVLILGIYCAWLAYLVQNQFSFGNTPIACTYWILMAMAVKEIGPVKNIQISFRRNNPIFWVVYLSVIILGICFAIFVIRPYLADLYYKNGTVASAFGQWNKVFSEYKKAISLNYKEIRYWEELNRAYINYAITTGNREIIKEAINGAEILNKLLRRKSNTAYFTLGMAHFMMGDMDKAEEYYKKAIEWQPFIADIHNNLGIIYLNQGKTALAMKALEEAIEIRPEHSRSLSHLIRLYEENNEIDRAVLFLSRLANVLFGDEKIKILNILAWMYYHKKGDCIKSIEVSKRALEIDPNNADSHRNVALCSFRLKDYEGARKHFLEVLRINPTDRQAREMLSILR
;
A
#
# COMPACT_ATOMS: atom_id res chain seq x y z
N MET A 1 -29.02 -26.84 46.94
CA MET A 1 -27.65 -26.38 47.25
C MET A 1 -27.51 -25.66 48.59
N ALA A 2 -27.77 -24.35 48.74
CA ALA A 2 -27.45 -23.65 50.01
C ALA A 2 -28.20 -24.18 51.26
N LYS A 3 -29.41 -24.73 51.03
CA LYS A 3 -30.22 -25.42 52.06
C LYS A 3 -29.72 -26.83 52.39
N GLU A 4 -29.00 -27.49 51.47
CA GLU A 4 -28.41 -28.82 51.63
C GLU A 4 -26.98 -28.79 52.21
N ILE A 5 -26.30 -27.64 52.16
CA ILE A 5 -24.88 -27.47 52.56
C ILE A 5 -24.74 -26.90 53.99
N GLY A 6 -25.84 -26.64 54.72
CA GLY A 6 -25.77 -26.23 56.12
C GLY A 6 -25.15 -24.84 56.39
N LEU A 7 -25.05 -23.96 55.39
CA LEU A 7 -24.47 -22.62 55.57
C LEU A 7 -25.31 -21.75 56.52
N ASN A 8 -24.63 -20.96 57.35
CA ASN A 8 -25.23 -19.92 58.20
C ASN A 8 -25.86 -18.80 57.35
N LYS A 9 -26.78 -18.05 57.96
CA LYS A 9 -27.71 -17.14 57.26
C LYS A 9 -26.99 -16.06 56.44
N GLU A 10 -25.88 -15.53 56.95
CA GLU A 10 -25.04 -14.53 56.26
C GLU A 10 -24.36 -15.10 55.01
N ASN A 11 -23.77 -16.29 55.10
CA ASN A 11 -23.11 -16.93 53.95
C ASN A 11 -24.10 -17.40 52.87
N LYS A 12 -25.35 -17.73 53.26
CA LYS A 12 -26.44 -17.98 52.29
C LYS A 12 -26.79 -16.72 51.49
N VAL A 13 -26.84 -15.57 52.17
CA VAL A 13 -27.12 -14.28 51.53
C VAL A 13 -25.98 -13.89 50.59
N ILE A 14 -24.71 -14.07 51.00
CA ILE A 14 -23.54 -13.82 50.15
C ILE A 14 -23.55 -14.73 48.91
N LEU A 15 -23.85 -16.03 49.06
CA LEU A 15 -23.91 -16.96 47.94
C LEU A 15 -25.04 -16.62 46.95
N ILE A 16 -26.19 -16.17 47.46
CA ILE A 16 -27.33 -15.72 46.64
C ILE A 16 -26.98 -14.40 45.93
N ILE A 17 -26.36 -13.44 46.63
CA ILE A 17 -25.92 -12.15 46.06
C ILE A 17 -24.86 -12.38 44.97
N ILE A 18 -23.87 -13.25 45.21
CA ILE A 18 -22.86 -13.62 44.21
C ILE A 18 -23.53 -14.29 43.01
N SER A 19 -24.51 -15.17 43.23
CA SER A 19 -25.24 -15.85 42.14
C SER A 19 -26.12 -14.89 41.33
N LEU A 20 -26.74 -13.90 41.99
CA LEU A 20 -27.55 -12.85 41.35
C LEU A 20 -26.69 -11.83 40.61
N LEU A 21 -25.53 -11.43 41.16
CA LEU A 21 -24.53 -10.61 40.46
C LEU A 21 -23.97 -11.36 39.25
N PHE A 22 -23.72 -12.66 39.37
CA PHE A 22 -23.34 -13.51 38.23
C PHE A 22 -24.44 -13.61 37.17
N ALA A 23 -25.71 -13.71 37.58
CA ALA A 23 -26.82 -13.69 36.64
C ALA A 23 -26.91 -12.34 35.91
N LEU A 24 -26.83 -11.21 36.63
CA LEU A 24 -26.91 -9.87 36.07
C LEU A 24 -25.80 -9.55 35.05
N ILE A 25 -24.57 -10.03 35.29
CA ILE A 25 -23.44 -9.84 34.36
C ILE A 25 -23.60 -10.68 33.08
N PHE A 26 -24.25 -11.85 33.16
CA PHE A 26 -24.30 -12.82 32.05
C PHE A 26 -25.65 -12.92 31.33
N ILE A 27 -26.72 -12.30 31.83
CA ILE A 27 -28.03 -12.21 31.16
C ILE A 27 -27.96 -11.62 29.73
N PRO A 28 -27.08 -10.65 29.38
CA PRO A 28 -26.96 -10.18 28.01
C PRO A 28 -26.49 -11.26 27.01
N PHE A 29 -25.80 -12.31 27.49
CA PHE A 29 -25.31 -13.41 26.66
C PHE A 29 -26.37 -14.50 26.41
N TYR A 30 -27.48 -14.48 27.13
CA TYR A 30 -28.51 -15.53 27.05
C TYR A 30 -29.51 -15.32 25.91
N LYS A 31 -29.70 -14.07 25.44
CA LYS A 31 -30.81 -13.69 24.55
C LYS A 31 -30.51 -13.82 23.05
N TYR A 32 -29.25 -13.99 22.67
CA TYR A 32 -28.83 -14.11 21.27
C TYR A 32 -28.39 -15.54 20.94
N ASN A 33 -29.34 -16.42 20.65
CA ASN A 33 -29.21 -17.68 19.87
C ASN A 33 -27.80 -18.32 19.83
N PHE A 34 -27.17 -18.49 20.99
CA PHE A 34 -26.17 -19.52 21.16
C PHE A 34 -26.95 -20.81 20.94
N ALA A 35 -26.71 -21.48 19.82
CA ALA A 35 -26.95 -22.91 19.73
C ALA A 35 -26.04 -23.58 20.77
N SER A 36 -26.52 -23.55 22.01
CA SER A 36 -26.43 -24.58 23.01
C SER A 36 -25.52 -25.76 22.65
N PRO A 37 -24.43 -25.99 23.41
CA PRO A 37 -23.83 -27.31 23.55
C PRO A 37 -24.75 -28.28 24.33
N TRP A 38 -25.91 -27.81 24.82
CA TRP A 38 -26.84 -28.57 25.66
C TRP A 38 -27.72 -29.56 24.89
N THR A 39 -27.43 -29.89 23.62
CA THR A 39 -28.20 -30.87 22.83
C THR A 39 -27.52 -32.23 22.66
N ASP A 40 -26.36 -32.48 23.27
CA ASP A 40 -25.83 -33.85 23.39
C ASP A 40 -26.55 -34.57 24.54
N SER A 41 -27.76 -35.05 24.25
CA SER A 41 -28.57 -35.86 25.17
C SER A 41 -27.83 -37.14 25.62
N GLU A 42 -26.90 -37.63 24.80
CA GLU A 42 -26.12 -38.82 25.06
C GLU A 42 -25.03 -38.61 26.13
N TYR A 43 -24.50 -37.39 26.27
CA TYR A 43 -23.50 -37.03 27.28
C TYR A 43 -24.13 -36.85 28.67
N TYR A 44 -25.31 -36.21 28.73
CA TYR A 44 -26.08 -36.12 29.97
C TYR A 44 -26.62 -37.48 30.43
N ALA A 45 -27.04 -38.35 29.51
CA ALA A 45 -27.47 -39.70 29.84
C ALA A 45 -26.31 -40.53 30.43
N LYS A 46 -25.08 -40.40 29.92
CA LYS A 46 -23.89 -41.06 30.49
C LYS A 46 -23.51 -40.50 31.87
N CYS A 47 -23.52 -39.19 32.06
CA CYS A 47 -23.22 -38.56 33.35
C CYS A 47 -24.27 -38.86 34.42
N ALA A 48 -25.56 -38.88 34.06
CA ALA A 48 -26.64 -39.24 34.97
C ALA A 48 -26.58 -40.74 35.36
N LYS A 49 -26.30 -41.62 34.40
CA LYS A 49 -26.29 -43.08 34.63
C LYS A 49 -25.07 -43.57 35.41
N TYR A 50 -23.96 -42.82 35.42
CA TYR A 50 -22.76 -43.18 36.21
C TYR A 50 -22.76 -42.63 37.65
N TYR A 51 -23.53 -41.58 37.95
CA TYR A 51 -23.45 -40.87 39.25
C TYR A 51 -24.75 -40.81 40.06
N LEU A 52 -25.90 -41.23 39.52
CA LEU A 52 -27.12 -41.43 40.32
C LEU A 52 -27.06 -42.68 41.22
N GLY A 53 -25.97 -43.46 41.18
CA GLY A 53 -25.80 -44.71 41.94
C GLY A 53 -24.99 -44.62 43.23
N SER A 54 -24.36 -43.49 43.59
CA SER A 54 -23.65 -43.40 44.88
C SER A 54 -23.60 -41.98 45.43
N TRP A 55 -23.93 -41.86 46.71
CA TRP A 55 -23.92 -40.65 47.52
C TRP A 55 -22.60 -39.89 47.39
N ILE A 56 -22.65 -38.67 46.84
CA ILE A 56 -21.48 -37.80 46.75
C ILE A 56 -21.38 -36.97 48.04
N GLY A 57 -20.40 -37.30 48.89
CA GLY A 57 -20.00 -36.48 50.04
C GLY A 57 -19.38 -35.14 49.63
N PHE A 58 -19.09 -34.27 50.61
CA PHE A 58 -18.54 -32.90 50.45
C PHE A 58 -17.35 -32.83 49.48
N SER A 59 -16.48 -33.85 49.46
CA SER A 59 -15.34 -33.95 48.53
C SER A 59 -15.77 -33.99 47.06
N GLY A 60 -16.79 -34.77 46.70
CA GLY A 60 -17.25 -34.83 45.31
C GLY A 60 -18.12 -33.63 44.92
N ALA A 61 -18.77 -32.95 45.86
CA ALA A 61 -19.40 -31.66 45.59
C ALA A 61 -18.37 -30.55 45.28
N VAL A 62 -17.22 -30.56 45.99
CA VAL A 62 -16.07 -29.68 45.71
C VAL A 62 -15.41 -30.04 44.37
N SER A 63 -15.24 -31.33 44.05
CA SER A 63 -14.75 -31.75 42.73
C SER A 63 -15.69 -31.37 41.60
N LEU A 64 -17.01 -31.48 41.80
CA LEU A 64 -18.03 -31.06 40.84
C LEU A 64 -18.00 -29.53 40.65
N PHE A 65 -17.88 -28.77 41.74
CA PHE A 65 -17.79 -27.30 41.70
C PHE A 65 -16.51 -26.82 41.01
N ALA A 66 -15.36 -27.44 41.31
CA ALA A 66 -14.09 -27.19 40.62
C ALA A 66 -14.17 -27.57 39.13
N TYR A 67 -14.84 -28.66 38.79
CA TYR A 67 -15.10 -29.08 37.41
C TYR A 67 -16.00 -28.08 36.66
N PHE A 68 -17.06 -27.58 37.31
CA PHE A 68 -17.92 -26.53 36.76
C PHE A 68 -17.18 -25.21 36.58
N LEU A 69 -16.34 -24.80 37.53
CA LEU A 69 -15.46 -23.62 37.40
C LEU A 69 -14.49 -23.79 36.22
N ASN A 70 -13.89 -24.96 36.07
CA ASN A 70 -12.98 -25.26 34.96
C ASN A 70 -13.68 -25.18 33.59
N ILE A 71 -14.87 -25.79 33.45
CA ILE A 71 -15.65 -25.71 32.21
C ILE A 71 -16.03 -24.26 31.90
N ARG A 72 -16.51 -23.50 32.90
CA ARG A 72 -16.89 -22.10 32.71
C ARG A 72 -15.70 -21.24 32.27
N PHE A 73 -14.53 -21.49 32.83
CA PHE A 73 -13.31 -20.77 32.47
C PHE A 73 -12.80 -21.10 31.06
N GLU A 74 -12.81 -22.38 30.66
CA GLU A 74 -12.39 -22.78 29.32
C GLU A 74 -13.34 -22.22 28.24
N VAL A 75 -14.64 -22.28 28.48
CA VAL A 75 -15.64 -21.72 27.56
C VAL A 75 -15.51 -20.19 27.47
N PHE A 76 -15.31 -19.52 28.61
CA PHE A 76 -15.13 -18.08 28.67
C PHE A 76 -13.88 -17.62 27.91
N THR A 77 -12.71 -18.20 28.22
CA THR A 77 -11.44 -17.83 27.57
C THR A 77 -11.47 -18.09 26.06
N ARG A 78 -12.08 -19.20 25.64
CA ARG A 78 -12.27 -19.50 24.20
C ARG A 78 -13.19 -18.48 23.52
N ALA A 79 -14.30 -18.11 24.16
CA ALA A 79 -15.21 -17.09 23.62
C ALA A 79 -14.50 -15.74 23.49
N LEU A 80 -13.77 -15.33 24.53
CA LEU A 80 -12.99 -14.10 24.54
C LEU A 80 -11.97 -14.06 23.39
N ILE A 81 -11.17 -15.12 23.22
CA ILE A 81 -10.20 -15.21 22.12
C ILE A 81 -10.90 -15.11 20.75
N ILE A 82 -12.00 -15.83 20.55
CA ILE A 82 -12.75 -15.76 19.27
C ILE A 82 -13.27 -14.35 19.01
N SER A 83 -13.80 -13.66 20.03
CA SER A 83 -14.25 -12.27 19.91
C SER A 83 -13.11 -11.33 19.49
N TYR A 84 -11.92 -11.46 20.09
CA TYR A 84 -10.75 -10.67 19.70
C TYR A 84 -10.22 -11.02 18.30
N LEU A 85 -10.29 -12.28 17.89
CA LEU A 85 -9.97 -12.70 16.51
C LEU A 85 -10.94 -12.10 15.49
N ILE A 86 -12.22 -11.96 15.84
CA ILE A 86 -13.20 -11.25 15.01
C ILE A 86 -12.89 -9.75 14.98
N LEU A 87 -12.57 -9.14 16.13
CA LEU A 87 -12.16 -7.73 16.19
C LEU A 87 -10.92 -7.46 15.33
N LEU A 88 -9.99 -8.41 15.18
CA LEU A 88 -8.85 -8.33 14.28
C LEU A 88 -9.20 -8.29 12.79
N ILE A 89 -10.43 -8.66 12.40
CA ILE A 89 -10.94 -8.46 11.04
C ILE A 89 -11.51 -7.04 10.86
N PHE A 90 -12.06 -6.45 11.92
CA PHE A 90 -12.67 -5.11 11.89
C PHE A 90 -11.66 -3.99 12.11
N ALA A 91 -10.86 -4.08 13.18
CA ALA A 91 -10.03 -2.98 13.63
C ALA A 91 -8.97 -2.56 12.61
N PRO A 92 -8.15 -3.46 12.03
CA PRO A 92 -7.09 -3.02 11.12
C PRO A 92 -7.62 -2.38 9.82
N PRO A 93 -8.71 -2.87 9.19
CA PRO A 93 -9.28 -2.19 8.03
C PRO A 93 -10.00 -0.87 8.34
N LEU A 94 -10.71 -0.76 9.48
CA LEU A 94 -11.64 0.35 9.74
C LEU A 94 -11.11 1.43 10.70
N TYR A 95 -10.16 1.11 11.58
CA TYR A 95 -9.65 2.08 12.55
C TYR A 95 -8.54 2.94 11.95
N PHE A 96 -8.65 4.25 12.16
CA PHE A 96 -7.57 5.21 11.93
C PHE A 96 -7.74 6.42 12.87
N ASP A 97 -6.66 7.17 13.12
CA ASP A 97 -6.68 8.32 14.02
C ASP A 97 -6.21 9.59 13.29
N ILE A 98 -7.10 10.57 13.19
CA ILE A 98 -6.83 11.87 12.56
C ILE A 98 -5.90 12.76 13.38
N HIS A 99 -5.61 12.43 14.64
CA HIS A 99 -4.69 13.18 15.50
C HIS A 99 -3.23 12.74 15.33
N LEU A 100 -2.97 11.64 14.63
CA LEU A 100 -1.61 11.18 14.32
C LEU A 100 -1.06 11.86 13.06
N TYR A 101 0.27 11.86 12.90
CA TYR A 101 0.89 12.28 11.64
C TYR A 101 0.76 11.18 10.60
N SER A 102 0.98 9.92 10.98
CA SER A 102 0.60 8.75 10.19
C SER A 102 -0.80 8.29 10.60
N CYS A 103 -1.83 8.92 10.02
CA CYS A 103 -3.22 8.69 10.42
C CYS A 103 -3.64 7.21 10.31
N PHE A 104 -3.18 6.52 9.26
CA PHE A 104 -3.60 5.17 8.93
C PHE A 104 -2.65 4.09 9.44
N ASP A 105 -1.35 4.19 9.19
CA ASP A 105 -0.48 3.02 9.35
C ASP A 105 -0.19 2.70 10.84
N ILE A 106 0.19 3.71 11.62
CA ILE A 106 0.53 3.54 13.06
C ILE A 106 -0.67 3.07 13.87
N SER A 107 -1.83 3.69 13.66
CA SER A 107 -3.06 3.36 14.39
C SER A 107 -3.47 1.90 14.17
N LYS A 108 -3.36 1.41 12.93
CA LYS A 108 -3.73 0.04 12.55
C LYS A 108 -2.75 -1.01 13.06
N VAL A 109 -1.46 -0.75 12.93
CA VAL A 109 -0.41 -1.63 13.47
C VAL A 109 -0.53 -1.75 14.99
N THR A 110 -0.73 -0.61 15.67
CA THR A 110 -0.95 -0.56 17.13
C THR A 110 -2.16 -1.39 17.53
N ALA A 111 -3.29 -1.28 16.80
CA ALA A 111 -4.48 -2.08 17.05
C ALA A 111 -4.21 -3.58 16.89
N ILE A 112 -3.51 -4.01 15.84
CA ILE A 112 -3.12 -5.42 15.66
C ILE A 112 -2.32 -5.91 16.86
N TYR A 113 -1.25 -5.19 17.21
CA TYR A 113 -0.35 -5.59 18.29
C TYR A 113 -1.06 -5.68 19.64
N LEU A 114 -1.90 -4.71 19.99
CA LEU A 114 -2.65 -4.76 21.25
C LEU A 114 -3.66 -5.91 21.28
N LEU A 115 -4.43 -6.12 20.21
CA LEU A 115 -5.42 -7.19 20.13
C LEU A 115 -4.77 -8.59 20.16
N VAL A 116 -3.67 -8.79 19.43
CA VAL A 116 -2.91 -10.05 19.44
C VAL A 116 -2.25 -10.30 20.79
N THR A 117 -1.76 -9.26 21.46
CA THR A 117 -1.22 -9.37 22.82
C THR A 117 -2.27 -9.88 23.80
N VAL A 118 -3.51 -9.40 23.70
CA VAL A 118 -4.62 -9.93 24.51
C VAL A 118 -4.88 -11.40 24.17
N VAL A 119 -4.95 -11.77 22.89
CA VAL A 119 -5.14 -13.17 22.46
C VAL A 119 -4.04 -14.07 23.03
N ALA A 120 -2.77 -13.69 22.87
CA ALA A 120 -1.63 -14.45 23.36
C ALA A 120 -1.62 -14.56 24.89
N THR A 121 -1.90 -13.45 25.59
CA THR A 121 -1.93 -13.42 27.07
C THR A 121 -3.06 -14.31 27.60
N VAL A 122 -4.28 -14.21 27.04
CA VAL A 122 -5.41 -15.06 27.44
C VAL A 122 -5.14 -16.53 27.10
N TRP A 123 -4.50 -16.83 25.97
CA TRP A 123 -4.11 -18.20 25.62
C TRP A 123 -3.12 -18.77 26.65
N ILE A 124 -2.11 -18.00 27.06
CA ILE A 124 -1.14 -18.45 28.06
C ILE A 124 -1.79 -18.59 29.44
N ILE A 125 -2.62 -17.63 29.87
CA ILE A 125 -3.40 -17.72 31.11
C ILE A 125 -4.28 -18.97 31.12
N ARG A 126 -5.00 -19.24 30.02
CA ARG A 126 -5.78 -20.47 29.86
C ARG A 126 -4.90 -21.70 30.02
N SER A 127 -3.75 -21.74 29.35
CA SER A 127 -2.85 -22.89 29.36
C SER A 127 -2.28 -23.16 30.74
N VAL A 128 -1.93 -22.10 31.47
CA VAL A 128 -1.44 -22.19 32.85
C VAL A 128 -2.53 -22.69 33.79
N TYR A 129 -3.72 -22.09 33.71
CA TYR A 129 -4.88 -22.49 34.50
C TYR A 129 -5.29 -23.93 34.24
N LEU A 130 -5.10 -24.46 33.03
CA LEU A 130 -5.37 -25.85 32.68
C LEU A 130 -4.21 -26.80 32.99
N GLY A 131 -2.97 -26.30 33.18
CA GLY A 131 -1.77 -27.13 33.35
C GLY A 131 -1.32 -27.84 32.07
N LYS A 132 -1.78 -27.35 30.91
CA LYS A 132 -1.44 -27.88 29.60
C LYS A 132 -1.42 -26.76 28.57
N PHE A 133 -0.42 -26.76 27.70
CA PHE A 133 -0.40 -25.92 26.51
C PHE A 133 -0.83 -26.76 25.31
N GLU A 134 -1.80 -26.26 24.57
CA GLU A 134 -2.41 -26.97 23.44
C GLU A 134 -2.29 -26.10 22.21
N ILE A 135 -1.87 -26.71 21.09
CA ILE A 135 -1.76 -26.05 19.80
C ILE A 135 -2.18 -26.99 18.67
N SER A 136 -2.79 -26.44 17.64
CA SER A 136 -3.16 -27.15 16.42
C SER A 136 -2.10 -26.96 15.34
N ILE A 137 -1.47 -28.05 14.90
CA ILE A 137 -0.49 -28.05 13.82
C ILE A 137 -1.19 -28.29 12.48
N PRO A 138 -0.98 -27.42 11.47
CA PRO A 138 -1.51 -27.61 10.14
C PRO A 138 -0.87 -28.82 9.43
N PRO A 139 -1.46 -29.35 8.36
CA PRO A 139 -0.84 -30.43 7.58
C PRO A 139 0.57 -30.08 7.11
N LEU A 140 1.46 -31.07 6.99
CA LEU A 140 2.89 -30.88 6.70
C LEU A 140 3.15 -30.04 5.43
N ILE A 141 2.30 -30.19 4.41
CA ILE A 141 2.36 -29.39 3.17
C ILE A 141 2.26 -27.88 3.44
N ILE A 142 1.56 -27.46 4.50
CA ILE A 142 1.48 -26.06 4.92
C ILE A 142 2.49 -25.74 6.03
N PHE A 143 2.65 -26.64 7.00
CA PHE A 143 3.50 -26.42 8.18
C PHE A 143 4.96 -26.14 7.83
N ILE A 144 5.54 -26.92 6.91
CA ILE A 144 6.96 -26.81 6.55
C ILE A 144 7.26 -25.46 5.87
N PRO A 145 6.60 -25.08 4.75
CA PRO A 145 6.93 -23.82 4.08
C PRO A 145 6.59 -22.59 4.93
N THR A 146 5.53 -22.61 5.75
CA THR A 146 5.23 -21.50 6.67
C THR A 146 6.29 -21.37 7.77
N THR A 147 6.76 -22.48 8.35
CA THR A 147 7.83 -22.45 9.36
C THR A 147 9.14 -21.97 8.77
N LEU A 148 9.52 -22.46 7.58
CA LEU A 148 10.72 -22.00 6.88
C LEU A 148 10.63 -20.52 6.51
N TRP A 149 9.44 -20.02 6.15
CA TRP A 149 9.21 -18.60 5.88
C TRP A 149 9.46 -17.72 7.11
N LEU A 150 9.05 -18.18 8.29
CA LEU A 150 9.36 -17.48 9.54
C LEU A 150 10.88 -17.53 9.84
N LEU A 151 11.49 -18.72 9.73
CA LEU A 151 12.92 -18.90 10.00
C LEU A 151 13.81 -18.06 9.08
N VAL A 152 13.53 -18.02 7.77
CA VAL A 152 14.31 -17.20 6.83
C VAL A 152 14.12 -15.71 7.08
N THR A 153 12.94 -15.29 7.56
CA THR A 153 12.72 -13.89 7.96
C THR A 153 13.47 -13.56 9.25
N ILE A 154 13.55 -14.49 10.21
CA ILE A 154 14.36 -14.32 11.43
C ILE A 154 15.84 -14.18 11.07
N THR A 155 16.38 -15.08 10.24
CA THR A 155 17.79 -15.02 9.84
C THR A 155 18.09 -13.73 9.07
N SER A 156 17.23 -13.37 8.11
CA SER A 156 17.32 -12.11 7.38
C SER A 156 17.30 -10.88 8.30
N THR A 157 16.49 -10.89 9.36
CA THR A 157 16.44 -9.80 10.36
C THR A 157 17.74 -9.68 11.16
N ILE A 158 18.31 -10.81 11.60
CA ILE A 158 19.55 -10.84 12.38
C ILE A 158 20.73 -10.29 11.57
N PHE A 159 20.83 -10.67 10.29
CA PHE A 159 21.91 -10.28 9.39
C PHE A 159 21.59 -9.04 8.53
N SER A 160 20.47 -8.36 8.81
CA SER A 160 20.05 -7.16 8.09
C SER A 160 21.06 -6.02 8.21
N ILE A 161 21.05 -5.13 7.21
CA ILE A 161 21.79 -3.86 7.26
C ILE A 161 21.37 -2.99 8.44
N ASN A 162 20.11 -3.11 8.89
CA ASN A 162 19.59 -2.49 10.11
C ASN A 162 18.65 -3.47 10.82
N PRO A 163 19.15 -4.29 11.77
CA PRO A 163 18.34 -5.30 12.45
C PRO A 163 17.18 -4.75 13.25
N TRP A 164 17.28 -3.52 13.76
CA TRP A 164 16.18 -2.89 14.49
C TRP A 164 15.02 -2.56 13.55
N MET A 165 15.33 -1.92 12.41
CA MET A 165 14.35 -1.64 11.38
C MET A 165 13.78 -2.91 10.76
N ALA A 166 14.60 -3.93 10.52
CA ALA A 166 14.09 -5.22 10.03
C ALA A 166 13.21 -5.94 11.06
N PHE A 167 13.43 -5.71 12.37
CA PHE A 167 12.60 -6.27 13.43
C PHE A 167 11.26 -5.56 13.56
N VAL A 168 11.25 -4.22 13.65
CA VAL A 168 10.03 -3.42 13.91
C VAL A 168 9.30 -3.01 12.62
N GLY A 169 10.05 -2.77 11.55
CA GLY A 169 9.64 -2.16 10.28
C GLY A 169 9.96 -0.67 10.20
N THR A 170 9.80 -0.07 9.02
CA THR A 170 9.98 1.37 8.82
C THR A 170 8.77 2.17 9.31
N TYR A 171 9.03 3.41 9.68
CA TYR A 171 7.99 4.38 10.01
C TYR A 171 6.98 4.53 8.85
N LYS A 172 5.69 4.60 9.18
CA LYS A 172 4.51 4.48 8.28
C LYS A 172 4.25 3.08 7.69
N ARG A 173 4.97 2.02 8.05
CA ARG A 173 4.70 0.66 7.51
C ARG A 173 4.70 -0.43 8.56
N TYR A 174 5.75 -0.48 9.39
CA TYR A 174 5.92 -1.47 10.45
C TYR A 174 5.79 -2.92 9.95
N GLU A 175 6.32 -3.22 8.76
CA GLU A 175 6.24 -4.54 8.12
C GLU A 175 7.47 -5.43 8.41
N GLY A 176 8.12 -5.21 9.56
CA GLY A 176 9.25 -6.00 10.04
C GLY A 176 8.86 -7.41 10.54
N LEU A 177 9.84 -8.13 11.10
CA LEU A 177 9.62 -9.46 11.69
C LEU A 177 8.52 -9.48 12.76
N LEU A 178 8.39 -8.41 13.54
CA LEU A 178 7.42 -8.33 14.64
C LEU A 178 5.98 -8.49 14.15
N VAL A 179 5.61 -7.88 13.02
CA VAL A 179 4.26 -8.05 12.47
C VAL A 179 4.03 -9.45 11.94
N LEU A 180 5.05 -10.07 11.36
CA LEU A 180 4.97 -11.45 10.90
C LEU A 180 4.72 -12.42 12.07
N ILE A 181 5.39 -12.22 13.21
CA ILE A 181 5.13 -13.01 14.42
C ILE A 181 3.67 -12.88 14.85
N ASN A 182 3.11 -11.67 14.82
CA ASN A 182 1.70 -11.44 15.15
C ASN A 182 0.76 -12.17 14.18
N TYR A 183 1.05 -12.14 12.87
CA TYR A 183 0.28 -12.92 11.89
C TYR A 183 0.32 -14.43 12.15
N PHE A 184 1.48 -14.96 12.56
CA PHE A 184 1.60 -16.37 12.95
C PHE A 184 0.78 -16.69 14.20
N ILE A 185 0.78 -15.83 15.21
CA ILE A 185 -0.06 -16.01 16.41
C ILE A 185 -1.54 -16.04 16.01
N ILE A 186 -1.99 -15.12 15.14
CA ILE A 186 -3.38 -15.10 14.62
C ILE A 186 -3.68 -16.41 13.88
N PHE A 187 -2.79 -16.83 12.97
CA PHE A 187 -2.95 -18.05 12.19
C PHE A 187 -3.15 -19.28 13.08
N TYR A 188 -2.27 -19.50 14.06
CA TYR A 188 -2.38 -20.64 14.97
C TYR A 188 -3.55 -20.52 15.96
N ALA A 189 -3.89 -19.30 16.41
CA ALA A 189 -5.04 -19.08 17.27
C ALA A 189 -6.36 -19.43 16.56
N ILE A 190 -6.50 -19.12 15.26
CA ILE A 190 -7.66 -19.52 14.46
C ILE A 190 -7.73 -21.05 14.35
N LEU A 191 -6.61 -21.71 14.01
CA LEU A 191 -6.59 -23.17 13.87
C LEU A 191 -7.03 -23.89 15.15
N PHE A 192 -6.57 -23.39 16.31
CA PHE A 192 -6.84 -24.02 17.60
C PHE A 192 -8.23 -23.64 18.17
N PHE A 193 -8.51 -22.35 18.33
CA PHE A 193 -9.70 -21.91 19.07
C PHE A 193 -10.97 -21.90 18.23
N VAL A 194 -10.89 -21.60 16.93
CA VAL A 194 -12.07 -21.42 16.08
C VAL A 194 -12.54 -22.79 15.57
N PRO A 195 -13.73 -23.26 15.99
CA PRO A 195 -14.30 -24.47 15.42
C PRO A 195 -14.83 -24.20 14.00
N LYS A 196 -14.92 -25.25 13.18
CA LYS A 196 -15.28 -25.14 11.75
C LYS A 196 -16.63 -24.45 11.55
N GLU A 197 -17.57 -24.70 12.45
CA GLU A 197 -18.94 -24.16 12.43
C GLU A 197 -18.97 -22.65 12.66
N ARG A 198 -17.95 -22.10 13.34
CA ARG A 198 -17.86 -20.66 13.61
C ARG A 198 -17.11 -19.88 12.54
N LEU A 199 -16.52 -20.53 11.54
CA LEU A 199 -15.87 -19.84 10.40
C LEU A 199 -16.86 -18.94 9.64
N TYR A 200 -18.16 -19.27 9.65
CA TYR A 200 -19.22 -18.42 9.09
C TYR A 200 -19.17 -16.97 9.62
N TRP A 201 -18.87 -16.77 10.91
CA TRP A 201 -18.76 -15.43 11.49
C TRP A 201 -17.57 -14.64 10.96
N PHE A 202 -16.47 -15.32 10.62
CA PHE A 202 -15.29 -14.71 10.01
C PHE A 202 -15.61 -14.25 8.59
N PHE A 203 -16.27 -15.11 7.80
CA PHE A 203 -16.77 -14.72 6.47
C PHE A 203 -17.69 -13.50 6.54
N LEU A 204 -18.70 -13.53 7.42
CA LEU A 204 -19.62 -12.41 7.60
C LEU A 204 -18.90 -11.13 8.02
N SER A 205 -17.88 -11.23 8.87
CA SER A 205 -17.09 -10.07 9.29
C SER A 205 -16.34 -9.43 8.11
N ILE A 206 -15.73 -10.23 7.24
CA ILE A 206 -15.06 -9.74 6.01
C ILE A 206 -16.07 -9.03 5.09
N VAL A 207 -17.27 -9.61 4.91
CA VAL A 207 -18.37 -8.99 4.15
C VAL A 207 -18.74 -7.63 4.74
N LEU A 208 -18.99 -7.56 6.05
CA LEU A 208 -19.40 -6.34 6.73
C LEU A 208 -18.35 -5.23 6.62
N VAL A 209 -17.08 -5.55 6.80
CA VAL A 209 -15.98 -4.59 6.64
C VAL A 209 -15.90 -4.10 5.19
N GLY A 210 -16.12 -4.99 4.20
CA GLY A 210 -16.20 -4.60 2.79
C GLY A 210 -17.32 -3.60 2.55
N CYS A 211 -18.54 -3.89 3.04
CA CYS A 211 -19.68 -2.99 2.92
C CYS A 211 -19.45 -1.63 3.59
N ILE A 212 -18.99 -1.63 4.84
CA ILE A 212 -18.71 -0.39 5.59
C ILE A 212 -17.68 0.45 4.85
N SER A 213 -16.61 -0.18 4.37
CA SER A 213 -15.56 0.50 3.61
C SER A 213 -16.08 1.08 2.29
N SER A 214 -16.97 0.35 1.60
CA SER A 214 -17.58 0.82 0.35
C SER A 214 -18.52 2.00 0.57
N VAL A 215 -19.35 1.96 1.62
CA VAL A 215 -20.25 3.07 1.96
C VAL A 215 -19.46 4.34 2.27
N TYR A 216 -18.46 4.25 3.15
CA TYR A 216 -17.62 5.41 3.46
C TYR A 216 -16.85 5.91 2.23
N GLY A 217 -16.38 4.99 1.39
CA GLY A 217 -15.73 5.35 0.14
C GLY A 217 -16.63 6.14 -0.81
N VAL A 218 -17.91 5.76 -0.93
CA VAL A 218 -18.88 6.51 -1.74
C VAL A 218 -19.14 7.90 -1.14
N ILE A 219 -19.24 8.02 0.18
CA ILE A 219 -19.37 9.33 0.86
C ILE A 219 -18.18 10.24 0.50
N GLN A 220 -16.96 9.70 0.49
CA GLN A 220 -15.77 10.46 0.07
C GLN A 220 -15.81 10.86 -1.40
N PHE A 221 -16.24 9.94 -2.28
CA PHE A 221 -16.36 10.22 -3.71
C PHE A 221 -17.37 11.34 -3.99
N LEU A 222 -18.42 11.44 -3.17
CA LEU A 222 -19.42 12.52 -3.24
C LEU A 222 -18.95 13.82 -2.58
N GLU A 223 -17.70 13.92 -2.13
CA GLU A 223 -17.13 15.08 -1.42
C GLU A 223 -17.85 15.41 -0.09
N LEU A 224 -18.47 14.40 0.53
CA LEU A 224 -19.21 14.52 1.79
C LEU A 224 -18.42 13.98 3.00
N ASP A 225 -17.08 13.89 2.92
CA ASP A 225 -16.25 13.30 3.97
C ASP A 225 -16.28 14.17 5.26
N PRO A 226 -16.84 13.67 6.38
CA PRO A 226 -16.91 14.44 7.62
C PRO A 226 -15.56 14.52 8.36
N LEU A 227 -14.58 13.66 8.04
CA LEU A 227 -13.39 13.47 8.87
C LEU A 227 -12.22 14.43 8.56
N LYS A 228 -12.37 15.33 7.58
CA LYS A 228 -11.46 16.46 7.25
C LYS A 228 -9.96 16.18 7.48
N TRP A 229 -9.46 15.07 6.95
CA TRP A 229 -8.06 14.69 7.00
C TRP A 229 -7.40 14.97 5.63
N GLU A 230 -6.07 15.09 5.59
CA GLU A 230 -5.34 15.46 4.38
C GLU A 230 -5.45 14.37 3.30
N SER A 231 -6.37 14.55 2.33
CA SER A 231 -6.30 13.87 1.05
C SER A 231 -7.16 14.54 -0.02
N PHE A 232 -6.49 15.17 -1.00
CA PHE A 232 -7.06 15.64 -2.26
C PHE A 232 -6.83 14.58 -3.34
N THR A 233 -7.67 13.55 -3.41
CA THR A 233 -7.86 12.79 -4.66
C THR A 233 -9.33 12.83 -5.06
N ARG A 234 -9.76 13.90 -5.77
CA ARG A 234 -11.14 14.07 -6.25
C ARG A 234 -11.66 12.90 -7.10
N TYR A 235 -10.78 12.05 -7.63
CA TYR A 235 -11.12 11.04 -8.62
C TYR A 235 -10.99 9.58 -8.14
N ARG A 236 -10.47 9.31 -6.94
CA ARG A 236 -10.26 7.94 -6.44
C ARG A 236 -10.64 7.80 -4.99
N ILE A 237 -11.37 6.72 -4.68
CA ILE A 237 -11.76 6.37 -3.32
C ILE A 237 -10.58 5.77 -2.56
N ILE A 238 -10.42 6.18 -1.31
CA ILE A 238 -9.39 5.70 -0.37
C ILE A 238 -9.99 5.06 0.89
N SER A 239 -11.21 5.47 1.29
CA SER A 239 -11.96 5.03 2.46
C SER A 239 -11.09 5.01 3.73
N PHE A 240 -11.35 4.06 4.63
CA PHE A 240 -10.57 3.82 5.84
C PHE A 240 -9.13 3.37 5.55
N PHE A 241 -8.74 3.09 4.30
CA PHE A 241 -7.44 2.52 3.96
C PHE A 241 -6.35 3.56 3.69
N GLY A 242 -6.71 4.83 3.48
CA GLY A 242 -5.75 5.91 3.23
C GLY A 242 -5.08 5.88 1.85
N ASN A 243 -5.32 4.83 1.05
CA ASN A 243 -4.73 4.64 -0.27
C ASN A 243 -5.69 3.84 -1.17
N PRO A 244 -5.90 4.26 -2.44
CA PRO A 244 -6.84 3.60 -3.34
C PRO A 244 -6.44 2.17 -3.70
N VAL A 245 -5.14 1.86 -3.70
CA VAL A 245 -4.62 0.52 -4.00
C VAL A 245 -4.94 -0.45 -2.87
N PHE A 246 -4.85 0.01 -1.62
CA PHE A 246 -5.08 -0.82 -0.44
C PHE A 246 -6.56 -1.21 -0.28
N ILE A 247 -7.47 -0.25 -0.44
CA ILE A 247 -8.91 -0.55 -0.46
C ILE A 247 -9.27 -1.45 -1.64
N ALA A 248 -8.72 -1.19 -2.84
CA ALA A 248 -9.02 -2.01 -4.02
C ALA A 248 -8.60 -3.47 -3.83
N ALA A 249 -7.46 -3.71 -3.19
CA ALA A 249 -6.99 -5.05 -2.85
C ALA A 249 -7.86 -5.73 -1.78
N TYR A 250 -8.33 -4.99 -0.78
CA TYR A 250 -9.27 -5.53 0.20
C TYR A 250 -10.63 -5.88 -0.43
N LEU A 251 -11.19 -4.98 -1.24
CA LEU A 251 -12.47 -5.19 -1.91
C LEU A 251 -12.41 -6.36 -2.90
N SER A 252 -11.29 -6.56 -3.61
CA SER A 252 -11.14 -7.73 -4.50
C SER A 252 -11.18 -9.04 -3.73
N MET A 253 -10.60 -9.11 -2.53
CA MET A 253 -10.76 -10.27 -1.64
C MET A 253 -12.20 -10.42 -1.17
N ALA A 254 -12.83 -9.33 -0.71
CA ALA A 254 -14.18 -9.34 -0.18
C ALA A 254 -15.21 -9.79 -1.23
N ILE A 255 -15.08 -9.39 -2.50
CA ILE A 255 -15.98 -9.79 -3.59
C ILE A 255 -16.12 -11.32 -3.68
N PHE A 256 -15.01 -12.06 -3.67
CA PHE A 256 -15.06 -13.53 -3.75
C PHE A 256 -15.66 -14.16 -2.49
N ILE A 257 -15.41 -13.58 -1.32
CA ILE A 257 -16.05 -14.03 -0.07
C ILE A 257 -17.56 -13.79 -0.10
N ILE A 258 -18.01 -12.60 -0.52
CA ILE A 258 -19.43 -12.26 -0.64
C ILE A 258 -20.11 -13.20 -1.64
N LEU A 259 -19.50 -13.41 -2.80
CA LEU A 259 -20.02 -14.31 -3.84
C LEU A 259 -20.15 -15.75 -3.30
N SER A 260 -19.14 -16.23 -2.56
CA SER A 260 -19.18 -17.55 -1.94
C SER A 260 -20.32 -17.69 -0.95
N MET A 261 -20.52 -16.67 -0.12
CA MET A 261 -21.54 -16.68 0.93
C MET A 261 -22.95 -16.58 0.33
N TYR A 262 -23.11 -15.83 -0.76
CA TYR A 262 -24.35 -15.79 -1.54
C TYR A 262 -24.70 -17.18 -2.08
N ILE A 263 -23.79 -17.81 -2.82
CA ILE A 263 -24.01 -19.13 -3.43
C ILE A 263 -24.20 -20.20 -2.35
N TYR A 264 -23.36 -20.22 -1.31
CA TYR A 264 -23.49 -21.15 -0.19
C TYR A 264 -24.86 -21.04 0.48
N THR A 265 -25.36 -19.81 0.69
CA THR A 265 -26.69 -19.59 1.27
C THR A 265 -27.81 -20.02 0.31
N ALA A 266 -27.65 -19.80 -1.00
CA ALA A 266 -28.61 -20.19 -2.01
C ALA A 266 -28.74 -21.71 -2.12
N GLU A 267 -27.61 -22.44 -2.13
CA GLU A 267 -27.55 -23.89 -2.30
C GLU A 267 -27.92 -24.68 -1.04
N LYS A 268 -27.75 -24.09 0.15
CA LYS A 268 -28.06 -24.76 1.41
C LYS A 268 -29.53 -25.20 1.47
N LYS A 269 -29.75 -26.51 1.60
CA LYS A 269 -31.09 -27.10 1.73
C LYS A 269 -31.69 -26.77 3.11
N GLU A 270 -32.93 -26.27 3.14
CA GLU A 270 -33.67 -26.09 4.39
C GLU A 270 -34.33 -27.40 4.81
N VAL A 271 -34.01 -27.87 6.02
CA VAL A 271 -34.70 -29.01 6.64
C VAL A 271 -35.92 -28.47 7.37
N ILE A 272 -37.07 -28.44 6.71
CA ILE A 272 -38.35 -28.18 7.36
C ILE A 272 -38.84 -29.52 7.93
N LYS A 273 -38.90 -29.64 9.25
CA LYS A 273 -39.47 -30.82 9.92
C LYS A 273 -40.93 -31.01 9.48
N GLY A 274 -41.22 -32.09 8.76
CA GLY A 274 -42.56 -32.69 8.72
C GLY A 274 -43.40 -32.54 7.44
N LYS A 275 -42.96 -31.86 6.37
CA LYS A 275 -43.67 -31.92 5.07
C LYS A 275 -42.70 -32.00 3.90
N LYS A 276 -42.98 -32.93 2.97
CA LYS A 276 -42.28 -33.05 1.68
C LYS A 276 -42.25 -31.70 0.96
N SER A 277 -41.07 -31.40 0.47
CA SER A 277 -40.61 -30.18 -0.21
C SER A 277 -41.55 -29.67 -1.31
N ARG A 278 -42.07 -28.45 -1.10
CA ARG A 278 -42.01 -27.40 -2.11
C ARG A 278 -40.97 -26.39 -1.64
N GLU A 279 -40.14 -25.88 -2.55
CA GLU A 279 -39.15 -24.83 -2.28
C GLU A 279 -39.83 -23.52 -1.84
N THR A 280 -40.34 -23.45 -0.62
CA THR A 280 -40.75 -22.17 -0.02
C THR A 280 -39.53 -21.54 0.60
N PHE A 281 -39.00 -20.49 -0.05
CA PHE A 281 -37.96 -19.62 0.50
C PHE A 281 -38.37 -19.11 1.90
N SER A 282 -37.62 -19.44 2.95
CA SER A 282 -37.83 -18.79 4.24
C SER A 282 -37.44 -17.31 4.18
N PHE A 283 -38.19 -16.46 4.88
CA PHE A 283 -37.87 -15.01 5.00
C PHE A 283 -36.41 -14.77 5.44
N LYS A 284 -35.88 -15.65 6.30
CA LYS A 284 -34.48 -15.59 6.76
C LYS A 284 -33.48 -15.88 5.63
N LYS A 285 -33.75 -16.87 4.77
CA LYS A 285 -32.90 -17.17 3.61
C LYS A 285 -32.97 -16.05 2.58
N THR A 286 -34.17 -15.54 2.28
CA THR A 286 -34.36 -14.42 1.32
C THR A 286 -33.66 -13.14 1.77
N SER A 287 -33.81 -12.76 3.05
CA SER A 287 -33.14 -11.57 3.59
C SER A 287 -31.61 -11.67 3.54
N LEU A 288 -31.04 -12.85 3.82
CA LEU A 288 -29.59 -13.08 3.70
C LEU A 288 -29.12 -12.99 2.24
N LEU A 289 -29.87 -13.54 1.29
CA LEU A 289 -29.54 -13.44 -0.14
C LEU A 289 -29.61 -12.00 -0.64
N LEU A 290 -30.62 -11.23 -0.23
CA LEU A 290 -30.72 -9.80 -0.53
C LEU A 290 -29.54 -9.02 0.07
N PHE A 291 -29.18 -9.31 1.33
CA PHE A 291 -28.04 -8.69 1.98
C PHE A 291 -26.73 -8.97 1.22
N TYR A 292 -26.42 -10.22 0.89
CA TYR A 292 -25.20 -10.56 0.15
C TYR A 292 -25.21 -10.02 -1.28
N GLY A 293 -26.36 -10.04 -1.96
CA GLY A 293 -26.52 -9.47 -3.30
C GLY A 293 -26.27 -7.97 -3.32
N ALA A 294 -26.89 -7.23 -2.40
CA ALA A 294 -26.65 -5.79 -2.24
C ALA A 294 -25.18 -5.51 -1.88
N SER A 295 -24.62 -6.28 -0.93
CA SER A 295 -23.22 -6.19 -0.53
C SER A 295 -22.27 -6.35 -1.71
N LEU A 296 -22.52 -7.31 -2.60
CA LEU A 296 -21.71 -7.55 -3.79
C LEU A 296 -21.73 -6.36 -4.75
N VAL A 297 -22.93 -5.83 -5.03
CA VAL A 297 -23.11 -4.68 -5.92
C VAL A 297 -22.39 -3.44 -5.37
N PHE A 298 -22.61 -3.09 -4.11
CA PHE A 298 -21.96 -1.93 -3.49
C PHE A 298 -20.43 -2.08 -3.42
N THR A 299 -19.95 -3.27 -3.05
CA THR A 299 -18.51 -3.57 -2.98
C THR A 299 -17.85 -3.42 -4.35
N TYR A 300 -18.50 -3.92 -5.41
CA TYR A 300 -18.00 -3.83 -6.77
C TYR A 300 -18.02 -2.39 -7.31
N ILE A 301 -19.07 -1.62 -7.06
CA ILE A 301 -19.14 -0.21 -7.46
C ILE A 301 -17.98 0.57 -6.82
N SER A 302 -17.81 0.40 -5.49
CA SER A 302 -16.70 1.03 -4.78
C SER A 302 -15.35 0.56 -5.31
N PHE A 303 -15.19 -0.71 -5.66
CA PHE A 303 -13.99 -1.25 -6.29
C PHE A 303 -13.68 -0.53 -7.61
N CYS A 304 -14.67 -0.31 -8.48
CA CYS A 304 -14.49 0.41 -9.74
C CYS A 304 -14.02 1.87 -9.51
N PHE A 305 -14.57 2.54 -8.50
CA PHE A 305 -14.18 3.91 -8.14
C PHE A 305 -12.77 4.02 -7.53
N THR A 306 -12.11 2.91 -7.19
CA THR A 306 -10.68 2.94 -6.80
C THR A 306 -9.76 3.20 -8.01
N ASN A 307 -10.22 2.88 -9.22
CA ASN A 307 -9.48 3.02 -10.48
C ASN A 307 -8.05 2.43 -10.43
N THR A 308 -7.89 1.27 -9.78
CA THR A 308 -6.59 0.59 -9.60
C THR A 308 -6.42 -0.58 -10.58
N ARG A 309 -5.58 -0.42 -11.60
CA ARG A 309 -5.40 -1.43 -12.67
C ARG A 309 -4.91 -2.80 -12.18
N ALA A 310 -3.99 -2.82 -11.20
CA ALA A 310 -3.40 -4.05 -10.66
C ALA A 310 -4.45 -5.00 -10.06
N THR A 311 -5.46 -4.44 -9.38
CA THR A 311 -6.49 -5.24 -8.71
C THR A 311 -7.54 -5.74 -9.68
N PHE A 312 -7.77 -5.05 -10.81
CA PHE A 312 -8.57 -5.59 -11.93
C PHE A 312 -7.94 -6.85 -12.50
N VAL A 313 -6.61 -6.89 -12.67
CA VAL A 313 -5.91 -8.11 -13.10
C VAL A 313 -6.14 -9.25 -12.10
N GLY A 314 -6.01 -8.98 -10.80
CA GLY A 314 -6.31 -9.94 -9.74
C GLY A 314 -7.74 -10.48 -9.81
N LEU A 315 -8.72 -9.59 -9.98
CA LEU A 315 -10.13 -9.94 -10.13
C LEU A 315 -10.38 -10.79 -11.37
N SER A 316 -9.78 -10.44 -12.52
CA SER A 316 -9.92 -11.18 -13.78
C SER A 316 -9.33 -12.58 -13.70
N VAL A 317 -8.11 -12.72 -13.16
CA VAL A 317 -7.45 -14.03 -12.94
C VAL A 317 -8.30 -14.90 -12.02
N CYS A 318 -8.82 -14.34 -10.93
CA CYS A 318 -9.63 -15.11 -9.99
C CYS A 318 -11.01 -15.46 -10.54
N THR A 319 -11.60 -14.60 -11.37
CA THR A 319 -12.85 -14.91 -12.11
C THR A 319 -12.61 -16.06 -13.07
N LEU A 320 -11.48 -16.07 -13.78
CA LEU A 320 -11.09 -17.18 -14.65
C LEU A 320 -10.97 -18.50 -13.86
N VAL A 321 -10.25 -18.49 -12.74
CA VAL A 321 -10.12 -19.64 -11.84
C VAL A 321 -11.49 -20.12 -11.38
N TRP A 322 -12.39 -19.18 -11.02
CA TRP A 322 -13.74 -19.49 -10.57
C TRP A 322 -14.55 -20.22 -11.63
N VAL A 323 -14.56 -19.70 -12.87
CA VAL A 323 -15.29 -20.28 -13.99
C VAL A 323 -14.72 -21.66 -14.35
N LEU A 324 -13.40 -21.80 -14.40
CA LEU A 324 -12.75 -23.08 -14.68
C LEU A 324 -13.06 -24.14 -13.63
N ALA A 325 -13.15 -23.76 -12.35
CA ALA A 325 -13.41 -24.70 -11.25
C ALA A 325 -14.81 -25.35 -11.32
N PHE A 326 -15.82 -24.64 -11.81
CA PHE A 326 -17.19 -25.17 -11.91
C PHE A 326 -17.52 -25.77 -13.29
N TYR A 327 -17.00 -25.18 -14.36
CA TYR A 327 -17.44 -25.48 -15.73
C TYR A 327 -16.38 -26.19 -16.57
N GLY A 328 -15.10 -26.19 -16.16
CA GLY A 328 -14.00 -26.79 -16.91
C GLY A 328 -13.64 -26.02 -18.20
N LEU A 329 -12.52 -26.42 -18.83
CA LEU A 329 -11.91 -25.66 -19.93
C LEU A 329 -12.79 -25.58 -21.19
N ARG A 330 -13.55 -26.64 -21.50
CA ARG A 330 -14.41 -26.72 -22.69
C ARG A 330 -15.59 -25.75 -22.63
N PHE A 331 -16.25 -25.62 -21.48
CA PHE A 331 -17.31 -24.64 -21.28
C PHE A 331 -16.76 -23.22 -21.12
N PHE A 332 -15.58 -23.04 -20.54
CA PHE A 332 -14.91 -21.74 -20.51
C PHE A 332 -14.62 -21.21 -21.91
N LEU A 333 -14.08 -22.04 -22.81
CA LEU A 333 -13.84 -21.64 -24.21
C LEU A 333 -15.15 -21.28 -24.90
N LEU A 334 -16.20 -22.08 -24.71
CA LEU A 334 -17.53 -21.81 -25.28
C LEU A 334 -18.11 -20.49 -24.71
N TYR A 335 -18.01 -20.26 -23.40
CA TYR A 335 -18.42 -19.04 -22.71
C TYR A 335 -17.63 -17.82 -23.22
N PHE A 336 -16.30 -17.91 -23.26
CA PHE A 336 -15.40 -16.85 -23.73
C PHE A 336 -15.65 -16.47 -25.20
N ILE A 337 -15.97 -17.45 -26.05
CA ILE A 337 -16.34 -17.26 -27.45
C ILE A 337 -17.75 -16.64 -27.57
N THR A 338 -18.71 -17.06 -26.75
CA THR A 338 -20.12 -16.62 -26.83
C THR A 338 -20.41 -15.29 -26.14
N THR A 339 -19.65 -14.90 -25.12
CA THR A 339 -19.85 -13.64 -24.36
C THR A 339 -18.92 -12.50 -24.77
N GLY A 340 -18.24 -12.60 -25.91
CA GLY A 340 -17.43 -11.50 -26.42
C GLY A 340 -16.15 -11.21 -25.62
N GLY A 341 -15.51 -12.22 -25.01
CA GLY A 341 -14.26 -12.04 -24.27
C GLY A 341 -13.10 -11.52 -25.14
N LEU A 342 -13.05 -11.96 -26.40
CA LEU A 342 -12.09 -11.45 -27.38
C LEU A 342 -12.43 -10.01 -27.80
N TRP A 343 -13.71 -9.70 -27.96
CA TRP A 343 -14.17 -8.36 -28.32
C TRP A 343 -14.00 -7.36 -27.19
N ALA A 344 -14.25 -7.72 -25.92
CA ALA A 344 -14.07 -6.83 -24.77
C ALA A 344 -12.59 -6.51 -24.49
N VAL A 345 -11.69 -7.49 -24.69
CA VAL A 345 -10.24 -7.28 -24.56
C VAL A 345 -9.71 -6.44 -25.73
N VAL A 346 -10.13 -6.73 -26.96
CA VAL A 346 -9.77 -5.92 -28.13
C VAL A 346 -10.34 -4.50 -28.00
N PHE A 347 -11.59 -4.34 -27.57
CA PHE A 347 -12.19 -3.01 -27.34
C PHE A 347 -11.48 -2.28 -26.21
N TYR A 348 -11.14 -2.94 -25.11
CA TYR A 348 -10.41 -2.33 -23.99
C TYR A 348 -9.00 -1.87 -24.40
N VAL A 349 -8.28 -2.70 -25.17
CA VAL A 349 -6.93 -2.38 -25.65
C VAL A 349 -6.96 -1.28 -26.72
N VAL A 350 -7.87 -1.35 -27.69
CA VAL A 350 -8.04 -0.34 -28.75
C VAL A 350 -8.57 0.98 -28.20
N TYR A 351 -9.49 0.95 -27.24
CA TYR A 351 -10.06 2.16 -26.63
C TYR A 351 -9.07 2.89 -25.70
N GLN A 352 -8.27 2.15 -24.90
CA GLN A 352 -7.17 2.73 -24.11
C GLN A 352 -6.07 3.33 -25.00
N TRP A 353 -5.87 2.79 -26.19
CA TRP A 353 -4.92 3.34 -27.16
C TRP A 353 -5.43 4.62 -27.83
N LEU A 354 -6.75 4.78 -27.96
CA LEU A 354 -7.39 5.92 -28.61
C LEU A 354 -7.79 7.06 -27.65
N ASN A 355 -8.02 6.80 -26.36
CA ASN A 355 -8.47 7.83 -25.41
C ASN A 355 -7.90 7.65 -23.98
N PRO A 356 -6.72 8.22 -23.68
CA PRO A 356 -6.09 8.07 -22.36
C PRO A 356 -6.73 8.87 -21.21
N TYR A 357 -7.75 9.70 -21.48
CA TYR A 357 -8.30 10.66 -20.49
C TYR A 357 -9.81 10.52 -20.18
N SER A 358 -10.53 9.51 -20.68
CA SER A 358 -11.98 9.39 -20.43
C SER A 358 -12.35 8.45 -19.26
N ASN A 359 -13.22 8.92 -18.37
CA ASN A 359 -13.83 8.15 -17.28
C ASN A 359 -14.92 7.19 -17.83
N GLN A 360 -14.57 5.95 -18.18
CA GLN A 360 -15.55 4.94 -18.65
C GLN A 360 -15.39 3.53 -18.04
N ALA A 361 -14.66 3.40 -16.92
CA ALA A 361 -14.54 2.13 -16.18
C ALA A 361 -15.90 1.58 -15.66
N LEU A 362 -16.89 2.46 -15.43
CA LEU A 362 -18.23 2.07 -15.00
C LEU A 362 -19.01 1.26 -16.05
N PHE A 363 -18.87 1.60 -17.34
CA PHE A 363 -19.60 0.96 -18.42
C PHE A 363 -19.15 -0.50 -18.64
N LEU A 364 -17.83 -0.72 -18.63
CA LEU A 364 -17.21 -2.06 -18.75
C LEU A 364 -17.43 -2.92 -17.50
N GLY A 365 -17.49 -2.30 -16.31
CA GLY A 365 -17.80 -2.99 -15.06
C GLY A 365 -19.26 -3.45 -14.96
N GLY A 366 -20.21 -2.61 -15.39
CA GLY A 366 -21.63 -2.96 -15.47
C GLY A 366 -21.91 -4.10 -16.45
N LEU A 367 -21.24 -4.08 -17.62
CA LEU A 367 -21.32 -5.14 -18.62
C LEU A 367 -20.77 -6.48 -18.10
N SER A 368 -19.63 -6.47 -17.40
CA SER A 368 -19.03 -7.69 -16.86
C SER A 368 -19.83 -8.30 -15.71
N LEU A 369 -20.38 -7.50 -14.80
CA LEU A 369 -21.31 -7.98 -13.77
C LEU A 369 -22.62 -8.53 -14.36
N GLY A 370 -23.22 -7.80 -15.31
CA GLY A 370 -24.41 -8.25 -16.02
C GLY A 370 -24.18 -9.58 -16.73
N LEU A 371 -23.02 -9.75 -17.37
CA LEU A 371 -22.63 -11.00 -18.03
C LEU A 371 -22.37 -12.14 -17.03
N ILE A 372 -21.72 -11.90 -15.89
CA ILE A 372 -21.49 -12.91 -14.84
C ILE A 372 -22.81 -13.37 -14.21
N PHE A 373 -23.71 -12.44 -13.90
CA PHE A 373 -24.99 -12.74 -13.25
C PHE A 373 -25.96 -13.45 -14.23
N PHE A 374 -26.02 -12.97 -15.47
CA PHE A 374 -26.87 -13.54 -16.53
C PHE A 374 -26.40 -14.92 -16.97
N SER A 375 -25.08 -15.14 -17.06
CA SER A 375 -24.54 -16.46 -17.39
C SER A 375 -24.74 -17.46 -16.27
N HIS A 376 -24.61 -17.07 -15.00
CA HIS A 376 -24.93 -17.95 -13.88
C HIS A 376 -26.42 -18.34 -13.88
N LEU A 377 -27.34 -17.40 -14.14
CA LEU A 377 -28.80 -17.64 -14.24
C LEU A 377 -29.20 -18.51 -15.44
N ILE A 378 -28.66 -18.25 -16.62
CA ILE A 378 -28.92 -19.06 -17.82
C ILE A 378 -28.40 -20.48 -17.63
N ILE A 379 -27.17 -20.63 -17.13
CA ILE A 379 -26.54 -21.94 -17.02
C ILE A 379 -27.19 -22.76 -15.90
N THR A 380 -27.57 -22.15 -14.77
CA THR A 380 -28.34 -22.84 -13.72
C THR A 380 -29.76 -23.21 -14.16
N GLY A 381 -30.41 -22.36 -14.97
CA GLY A 381 -31.71 -22.66 -15.59
C GLY A 381 -31.65 -23.83 -16.59
N ILE A 382 -30.62 -23.86 -17.44
CA ILE A 382 -30.39 -24.95 -18.41
C ILE A 382 -30.08 -26.28 -17.71
N ILE A 383 -29.33 -26.25 -16.60
CA ILE A 383 -28.91 -27.47 -15.88
C ILE A 383 -30.04 -28.06 -15.02
N LYS A 384 -30.94 -27.23 -14.45
CA LYS A 384 -32.02 -27.71 -13.56
C LYS A 384 -33.33 -28.10 -14.27
N ARG A 385 -33.48 -27.85 -15.58
CA ARG A 385 -34.76 -28.06 -16.32
C ARG A 385 -35.98 -27.45 -15.62
N GLU A 386 -35.82 -26.34 -14.91
CA GLU A 386 -36.92 -25.59 -14.32
C GLU A 386 -37.14 -24.30 -15.11
N GLU A 387 -37.92 -24.44 -16.19
CA GLU A 387 -38.38 -23.32 -16.99
C GLU A 387 -39.47 -22.55 -16.23
N GLY A 388 -39.21 -21.31 -15.82
CA GLY A 388 -40.32 -20.39 -15.60
C GLY A 388 -40.11 -19.18 -14.72
N VAL A 389 -39.38 -19.28 -13.59
CA VAL A 389 -39.44 -18.21 -12.56
C VAL A 389 -38.20 -17.31 -12.56
N ALA A 390 -36.99 -17.89 -12.62
CA ALA A 390 -35.74 -17.12 -12.65
C ALA A 390 -35.64 -16.22 -13.90
N TYR A 391 -36.14 -16.70 -15.04
CA TYR A 391 -36.16 -15.97 -16.32
C TYR A 391 -37.14 -14.79 -16.30
N LYS A 392 -38.30 -14.94 -15.63
CA LYS A 392 -39.35 -13.91 -15.56
C LYS A 392 -39.02 -12.75 -14.62
N ILE A 393 -38.16 -12.96 -13.61
CA ILE A 393 -37.75 -11.92 -12.67
C ILE A 393 -36.40 -11.27 -13.09
N GLY A 394 -35.49 -12.05 -13.67
CA GLY A 394 -34.15 -11.57 -14.06
C GLY A 394 -34.13 -10.58 -15.23
N LEU A 395 -34.96 -10.80 -16.25
CA LEU A 395 -35.03 -9.90 -17.43
C LEU A 395 -35.53 -8.49 -17.08
N PRO A 396 -36.65 -8.34 -16.33
CA PRO A 396 -37.15 -7.03 -15.93
C PRO A 396 -36.21 -6.31 -14.96
N LEU A 397 -35.58 -7.04 -14.03
CA LEU A 397 -34.63 -6.44 -13.08
C LEU A 397 -33.37 -5.92 -13.80
N MET A 398 -32.89 -6.63 -14.82
CA MET A 398 -31.78 -6.16 -15.66
C MET A 398 -32.19 -4.97 -16.54
N GLY A 399 -33.42 -4.97 -17.07
CA GLY A 399 -33.98 -3.81 -17.76
C GLY A 399 -34.05 -2.59 -16.85
N VAL A 400 -34.53 -2.75 -15.62
CA VAL A 400 -34.58 -1.66 -14.61
C VAL A 400 -33.18 -1.21 -14.21
N ILE A 401 -32.22 -2.12 -14.01
CA ILE A 401 -30.83 -1.76 -13.68
C ILE A 401 -30.18 -1.01 -14.85
N LEU A 402 -30.35 -1.46 -16.10
CA LEU A 402 -29.79 -0.81 -17.29
C LEU A 402 -30.43 0.57 -17.56
N ILE A 403 -31.75 0.69 -17.40
CA ILE A 403 -32.49 1.95 -17.55
C ILE A 403 -32.12 2.92 -16.43
N THR A 404 -32.03 2.44 -15.20
CA THR A 404 -31.63 3.26 -14.04
C THR A 404 -30.17 3.72 -14.18
N TRP A 405 -29.28 2.88 -14.74
CA TRP A 405 -27.90 3.24 -15.06
C TRP A 405 -27.78 4.25 -16.21
N THR A 406 -28.62 4.17 -17.24
CA THR A 406 -28.62 5.14 -18.34
C THR A 406 -29.16 6.51 -17.90
N VAL A 407 -30.18 6.52 -17.04
CA VAL A 407 -30.75 7.74 -16.46
C VAL A 407 -29.81 8.40 -15.44
N ILE A 408 -29.10 7.63 -14.61
CA ILE A 408 -28.13 8.16 -13.62
C ILE A 408 -26.88 8.76 -14.29
N LEU A 409 -26.48 8.27 -15.46
CA LEU A 409 -25.23 8.67 -16.11
C LEU A 409 -25.35 9.86 -17.08
N ASN A 410 -26.56 10.39 -17.32
CA ASN A 410 -26.81 11.55 -18.18
C ASN A 410 -26.03 11.50 -19.52
N LEU A 411 -26.00 10.32 -20.16
CA LEU A 411 -25.29 10.08 -21.41
C LEU A 411 -26.20 10.51 -22.58
N ASP A 412 -25.84 11.57 -23.30
CA ASP A 412 -26.45 11.88 -24.59
C ASP A 412 -26.34 10.67 -25.55
N PRO A 413 -27.39 10.38 -26.35
CA PRO A 413 -27.41 9.19 -27.19
C PRO A 413 -26.33 9.25 -28.29
N PRO A 414 -25.67 8.11 -28.60
CA PRO A 414 -24.45 8.03 -29.41
C PRO A 414 -24.71 8.08 -30.93
N ILE A 415 -25.58 8.97 -31.39
CA ILE A 415 -25.91 9.12 -32.82
C ILE A 415 -24.99 10.15 -33.50
N SER A 416 -24.46 11.14 -32.76
CA SER A 416 -23.62 12.21 -33.33
C SER A 416 -22.18 11.78 -33.68
N SER A 417 -21.65 10.76 -33.02
CA SER A 417 -20.23 10.34 -33.14
C SER A 417 -20.00 9.42 -34.34
N ALA A 418 -20.97 8.55 -34.64
CA ALA A 418 -20.96 7.71 -35.83
C ALA A 418 -21.12 8.54 -37.12
N LEU A 419 -21.96 9.60 -37.08
CA LEU A 419 -22.15 10.50 -38.23
C LEU A 419 -20.89 11.32 -38.56
N ARG A 420 -20.10 11.70 -37.54
CA ARG A 420 -18.80 12.38 -37.72
C ARG A 420 -17.72 11.46 -38.28
N PHE A 421 -17.75 10.18 -37.93
CA PHE A 421 -16.84 9.18 -38.45
C PHE A 421 -17.07 8.90 -39.94
N PHE A 422 -18.33 8.77 -40.38
CA PHE A 422 -18.66 8.58 -41.80
C PHE A 422 -18.37 9.80 -42.67
N THR A 423 -18.51 11.02 -42.14
CA THR A 423 -18.13 12.25 -42.85
C THR A 423 -16.62 12.49 -42.92
N MET A 424 -15.84 11.92 -41.99
CA MET A 424 -14.37 12.00 -41.99
C MET A 424 -13.75 11.04 -43.02
N ILE A 425 -14.30 9.83 -43.18
CA ILE A 425 -13.81 8.83 -44.14
C ILE A 425 -14.03 9.26 -45.60
N GLN A 426 -15.07 10.05 -45.89
CA GLN A 426 -15.30 10.58 -47.23
C GLN A 426 -14.35 11.71 -47.66
N LYS A 427 -13.53 12.28 -46.75
CA LYS A 427 -12.71 13.47 -47.05
C LYS A 427 -11.20 13.26 -47.14
N THR A 428 -10.67 12.07 -46.89
CA THR A 428 -9.22 11.81 -47.06
C THR A 428 -8.90 11.35 -48.48
N LYS A 429 -8.55 12.31 -49.35
CA LYS A 429 -7.83 12.06 -50.60
C LYS A 429 -6.46 11.45 -50.31
N VAL A 430 -6.15 10.40 -51.07
CA VAL A 430 -4.87 9.70 -51.13
C VAL A 430 -3.75 10.70 -51.49
N VAL A 431 -2.71 10.80 -50.66
CA VAL A 431 -1.42 11.40 -51.01
C VAL A 431 -0.44 10.23 -51.18
N GLN A 432 0.02 10.01 -52.40
CA GLN A 432 1.10 9.08 -52.72
C GLN A 432 2.43 9.68 -52.24
N PHE A 433 3.22 8.90 -51.51
CA PHE A 433 4.60 9.24 -51.16
C PHE A 433 5.56 8.72 -52.24
N GLU A 434 6.39 9.61 -52.79
CA GLU A 434 7.58 9.25 -53.57
C GLU A 434 8.73 8.85 -52.64
N GLU A 435 9.34 7.70 -52.90
CA GLU A 435 10.58 7.26 -52.24
C GLU A 435 11.80 7.95 -52.86
N LYS A 436 12.67 8.52 -52.02
CA LYS A 436 14.07 8.80 -52.38
C LYS A 436 15.00 8.00 -51.46
N PRO A 437 16.05 7.36 -52.01
CA PRO A 437 17.00 6.58 -51.21
C PRO A 437 18.04 7.50 -50.57
N ILE A 438 18.36 7.26 -49.30
CA ILE A 438 19.51 7.85 -48.62
C ILE A 438 20.56 6.76 -48.49
N GLU A 439 21.66 6.93 -49.22
CA GLU A 439 22.95 6.29 -48.94
C GLU A 439 23.54 6.88 -47.65
N ILE A 440 23.97 6.01 -46.73
CA ILE A 440 25.18 6.05 -45.90
C ILE A 440 25.03 4.85 -44.95
N ILE A 441 25.62 3.73 -45.34
CA ILE A 441 25.90 2.58 -44.48
C ILE A 441 27.39 2.33 -44.64
N ASP A 442 28.15 2.43 -43.55
CA ASP A 442 29.19 1.42 -43.32
C ASP A 442 29.76 1.32 -41.90
N ASP A 443 29.42 2.19 -40.94
CA ASP A 443 30.04 2.08 -39.59
C ASP A 443 29.18 1.40 -38.51
N LEU A 444 27.94 1.01 -38.82
CA LEU A 444 27.00 0.42 -37.84
C LEU A 444 27.05 -1.12 -37.72
N SER A 445 27.97 -1.78 -38.44
CA SER A 445 28.05 -3.24 -38.47
C SER A 445 28.94 -3.82 -37.36
N LYS A 446 29.83 -3.03 -36.75
CA LYS A 446 30.74 -3.48 -35.68
C LYS A 446 30.18 -3.33 -34.25
N GLU A 447 29.28 -2.38 -33.99
CA GLU A 447 28.65 -2.23 -32.66
C GLU A 447 27.56 -3.28 -32.35
N ARG A 448 27.14 -4.08 -33.33
CA ARG A 448 25.95 -4.93 -33.20
C ARG A 448 26.18 -6.25 -32.45
N LYS A 449 27.40 -6.56 -32.00
CA LYS A 449 27.75 -7.87 -31.41
C LYS A 449 27.90 -7.96 -29.90
N GLU A 450 27.74 -6.87 -29.13
CA GLU A 450 27.79 -6.95 -27.66
C GLU A 450 26.70 -6.12 -26.95
N GLN A 451 25.47 -6.11 -27.50
CA GLN A 451 24.36 -5.55 -26.72
C GLN A 451 24.00 -6.50 -25.57
N THR A 452 24.54 -6.21 -24.39
CA THR A 452 24.15 -6.88 -23.14
C THR A 452 22.64 -6.72 -22.92
N ILE A 453 22.02 -7.68 -22.21
CA ILE A 453 20.60 -7.65 -21.85
C ILE A 453 20.21 -6.27 -21.25
N LYS A 454 21.12 -5.66 -20.48
CA LYS A 454 20.98 -4.33 -19.88
C LYS A 454 20.64 -3.24 -20.91
N GLU A 455 21.32 -3.20 -22.05
CA GLU A 455 21.11 -2.17 -23.09
C GLU A 455 19.78 -2.32 -23.83
N ARG A 456 19.31 -3.55 -24.02
CA ARG A 456 17.98 -3.83 -24.61
C ARG A 456 16.85 -3.34 -23.71
N PHE A 457 16.98 -3.56 -22.40
CA PHE A 457 15.99 -3.06 -21.42
C PHE A 457 15.98 -1.53 -21.34
N ILE A 458 17.14 -0.88 -21.39
CA ILE A 458 17.29 0.59 -21.44
C ILE A 458 16.56 1.18 -22.64
N LYS A 459 16.65 0.55 -23.83
CA LYS A 459 16.01 1.03 -25.05
C LYS A 459 14.48 0.85 -25.08
N ILE A 460 13.96 -0.21 -24.45
CA ILE A 460 12.51 -0.43 -24.29
C ILE A 460 11.93 0.60 -23.31
N ARG A 461 12.68 0.90 -22.25
CA ARG A 461 12.33 1.87 -21.20
C ARG A 461 12.24 3.31 -21.68
N ASP A 462 13.16 3.78 -22.52
CA ASP A 462 13.10 5.17 -23.05
C ASP A 462 11.85 5.43 -23.89
N LYS A 463 11.16 4.36 -24.32
CA LYS A 463 9.87 4.41 -24.99
C LYS A 463 8.67 4.29 -24.04
N LEU A 464 8.88 3.97 -22.76
CA LEU A 464 7.84 3.75 -21.75
C LEU A 464 7.74 4.96 -20.81
N ALA A 465 6.81 5.88 -21.11
CA ALA A 465 6.51 7.01 -20.24
C ALA A 465 5.71 6.59 -18.98
N GLY A 466 5.87 7.36 -17.89
CA GLY A 466 5.06 7.25 -16.67
C GLY A 466 5.41 6.07 -15.74
N SER A 467 4.42 5.63 -14.94
CA SER A 467 4.61 4.64 -13.84
C SER A 467 5.16 3.27 -14.27
N ALA A 468 5.00 2.87 -15.53
CA ALA A 468 5.54 1.62 -16.04
C ALA A 468 7.07 1.68 -16.21
N GLY A 469 7.58 2.79 -16.72
CA GLY A 469 9.02 3.05 -16.77
C GLY A 469 9.62 3.02 -15.37
N TRP A 470 9.01 3.76 -14.42
CA TRP A 470 9.41 3.80 -13.01
C TRP A 470 9.57 2.42 -12.38
N ARG A 471 8.59 1.53 -12.56
CA ARG A 471 8.66 0.15 -12.03
C ARG A 471 9.83 -0.66 -12.59
N ILE A 472 10.14 -0.52 -13.88
CA ILE A 472 11.29 -1.20 -14.48
C ILE A 472 12.59 -0.71 -13.81
N TRP A 473 12.70 0.57 -13.49
CA TRP A 473 13.86 1.12 -12.76
C TRP A 473 13.99 0.52 -11.36
N MET A 474 12.88 0.45 -10.63
CA MET A 474 12.85 -0.15 -9.31
C MET A 474 13.29 -1.61 -9.37
N TRP A 475 12.71 -2.40 -10.28
CA TRP A 475 13.03 -3.83 -10.39
C TRP A 475 14.47 -4.06 -10.81
N THR A 476 14.98 -3.30 -11.78
CA THR A 476 16.39 -3.42 -12.21
C THR A 476 17.37 -3.03 -11.11
N THR A 477 17.05 -1.98 -10.34
CA THR A 477 17.82 -1.58 -9.16
C THR A 477 17.77 -2.66 -8.07
N GLY A 478 16.58 -3.21 -7.81
CA GLY A 478 16.40 -4.35 -6.89
C GLY A 478 17.24 -5.56 -7.28
N CYS A 479 17.23 -5.94 -8.56
CA CYS A 479 18.06 -7.02 -9.09
C CYS A 479 19.56 -6.76 -8.89
N ALA A 480 20.02 -5.51 -8.97
CA ALA A 480 21.41 -5.16 -8.72
C ALA A 480 21.83 -5.29 -7.24
N ILE A 481 20.87 -5.30 -6.31
CA ILE A 481 21.11 -5.51 -4.87
C ILE A 481 21.32 -7.00 -4.57
N ILE A 482 20.57 -7.89 -5.23
CA ILE A 482 20.53 -9.33 -4.91
C ILE A 482 21.93 -9.98 -4.89
N PRO A 483 22.85 -9.76 -5.85
CA PRO A 483 24.18 -10.38 -5.81
C PRO A 483 24.98 -10.05 -4.56
N ASP A 484 24.86 -8.80 -4.06
CA ASP A 484 25.58 -8.33 -2.87
C ASP A 484 24.97 -8.86 -1.57
N TYR A 485 23.71 -9.34 -1.59
CA TYR A 485 22.96 -9.83 -0.43
C TYR A 485 22.21 -11.15 -0.70
N TRP A 486 22.79 -12.05 -1.50
CA TRP A 486 22.04 -13.18 -2.08
C TRP A 486 21.55 -14.20 -1.05
N LEU A 487 22.23 -14.34 0.10
CA LEU A 487 21.94 -15.38 1.09
C LEU A 487 20.82 -14.97 2.06
N THR A 488 20.98 -13.84 2.75
CA THR A 488 20.05 -13.37 3.81
C THR A 488 19.18 -12.19 3.38
N GLY A 489 19.47 -11.58 2.24
CA GLY A 489 18.90 -10.30 1.84
C GLY A 489 19.34 -9.15 2.72
N ILE A 490 18.78 -7.96 2.47
CA ILE A 490 19.07 -6.74 3.23
C ILE A 490 18.28 -6.64 4.54
N GLY A 491 17.24 -7.46 4.72
CA GLY A 491 16.27 -7.37 5.81
C GLY A 491 14.98 -6.65 5.41
N ALA A 492 13.87 -7.02 6.03
CA ALA A 492 12.55 -6.41 5.80
C ALA A 492 12.59 -4.89 6.03
N ASP A 493 11.87 -4.12 5.22
CA ASP A 493 11.73 -2.66 5.30
C ASP A 493 13.03 -1.83 5.20
N THR A 494 14.18 -2.45 4.96
CA THR A 494 15.46 -1.70 4.93
C THR A 494 15.84 -1.15 3.55
N LEU A 495 14.99 -1.32 2.54
CA LEU A 495 15.28 -0.96 1.15
C LEU A 495 15.64 0.52 0.98
N GLY A 496 14.89 1.42 1.62
CA GLY A 496 15.10 2.87 1.51
C GLY A 496 16.50 3.33 1.92
N ILE A 497 17.19 2.59 2.79
CA ILE A 497 18.57 2.89 3.21
C ILE A 497 19.56 2.66 2.08
N ILE A 498 19.36 1.61 1.27
CA ILE A 498 20.37 1.13 0.33
C ILE A 498 20.01 1.37 -1.13
N PHE A 499 18.72 1.51 -1.45
CA PHE A 499 18.23 1.68 -2.80
C PHE A 499 18.93 2.84 -3.55
N PRO A 500 19.11 4.04 -2.97
CA PRO A 500 19.77 5.15 -3.67
C PRO A 500 21.22 4.85 -4.08
N LYS A 501 21.95 4.05 -3.29
CA LYS A 501 23.32 3.63 -3.59
C LYS A 501 23.38 2.76 -4.85
N TYR A 502 22.42 1.85 -5.03
CA TYR A 502 22.39 0.94 -6.19
C TYR A 502 21.77 1.59 -7.40
N LEU A 503 20.84 2.52 -7.20
CA LEU A 503 20.27 3.32 -8.27
C LEU A 503 21.38 4.01 -9.07
N ARG A 504 22.40 4.56 -8.40
CA ARG A 504 23.60 5.14 -9.04
C ARG A 504 24.34 4.17 -9.96
N LYS A 505 24.50 2.91 -9.54
CA LYS A 505 25.20 1.87 -10.33
C LYS A 505 24.42 1.48 -11.59
N VAL A 506 23.10 1.57 -11.52
CA VAL A 506 22.20 1.19 -12.61
C VAL A 506 21.95 2.36 -13.55
N TYR A 507 22.04 3.60 -13.05
CA TYR A 507 21.63 4.80 -13.77
C TYR A 507 22.67 5.94 -13.68
N GLU A 508 23.22 6.31 -14.84
CA GLU A 508 24.23 7.38 -14.97
C GLU A 508 23.68 8.71 -15.52
N LYS A 509 22.51 8.72 -16.17
CA LYS A 509 21.88 9.97 -16.66
C LYS A 509 20.90 10.52 -15.64
N ARG A 510 20.71 11.83 -15.61
CA ARG A 510 20.17 12.57 -14.47
C ARG A 510 18.75 13.04 -14.74
N MET A 511 17.87 12.77 -13.78
CA MET A 511 16.60 13.46 -13.58
C MET A 511 16.45 13.65 -12.06
N GLU A 512 16.30 14.89 -11.59
CA GLU A 512 15.63 15.17 -10.32
C GLU A 512 14.13 15.31 -10.57
N GLY A 513 13.34 14.99 -9.54
CA GLY A 513 11.88 15.16 -9.51
C GLY A 513 11.10 13.90 -9.12
N MET A 514 11.67 12.69 -9.31
CA MET A 514 11.02 11.42 -8.94
C MET A 514 11.94 10.40 -8.24
N LEU A 515 13.06 10.81 -7.66
CA LEU A 515 13.85 9.92 -6.81
C LEU A 515 13.45 10.09 -5.34
N GLU A 516 12.16 9.89 -5.05
CA GLU A 516 11.76 9.58 -3.68
C GLU A 516 12.54 8.34 -3.24
N MET A 517 12.98 8.28 -1.97
CA MET A 517 13.57 7.05 -1.44
C MET A 517 12.54 5.94 -1.60
N GLU A 518 12.84 4.97 -2.45
CA GLU A 518 11.94 3.85 -2.65
C GLU A 518 12.10 2.85 -1.52
N ASP A 519 11.06 2.75 -0.71
CA ASP A 519 11.04 1.86 0.45
C ASP A 519 10.55 0.44 0.09
N ARG A 520 9.98 0.23 -1.11
CA ARG A 520 9.54 -1.08 -1.66
C ARG A 520 9.70 -1.12 -3.17
N LEU A 521 9.87 -2.32 -3.74
CA LEU A 521 9.99 -2.51 -5.19
C LEU A 521 8.66 -2.57 -5.97
N HIS A 522 7.52 -2.43 -5.28
CA HIS A 522 6.17 -2.53 -5.87
C HIS A 522 5.95 -3.82 -6.69
N ASN A 523 6.65 -4.88 -6.27
CA ASN A 523 6.51 -6.24 -6.75
C ASN A 523 7.02 -7.18 -5.66
N GLU A 524 6.12 -7.99 -5.10
CA GLU A 524 6.41 -8.85 -3.95
C GLU A 524 7.54 -9.87 -4.21
N ILE A 525 7.68 -10.38 -5.44
CA ILE A 525 8.73 -11.35 -5.82
C ILE A 525 10.10 -10.70 -5.75
N PHE A 526 10.28 -9.53 -6.38
CA PHE A 526 11.54 -8.80 -6.31
C PHE A 526 11.83 -8.34 -4.88
N ASP A 527 10.81 -7.83 -4.17
CA ASP A 527 10.96 -7.37 -2.79
C ASP A 527 11.36 -8.51 -1.85
N THR A 528 10.79 -9.70 -2.02
CA THR A 528 11.17 -10.90 -1.27
C THR A 528 12.62 -11.30 -1.56
N GLY A 529 13.04 -11.30 -2.83
CA GLY A 529 14.41 -11.63 -3.22
C GLY A 529 15.43 -10.65 -2.64
N VAL A 530 15.13 -9.35 -2.63
CA VAL A 530 15.99 -8.32 -2.05
C VAL A 530 16.01 -8.39 -0.52
N SER A 531 14.84 -8.49 0.11
CA SER A 531 14.73 -8.46 1.57
C SER A 531 15.24 -9.72 2.25
N ARG A 532 14.99 -10.92 1.69
CA ARG A 532 15.25 -12.22 2.32
C ARG A 532 16.22 -13.13 1.56
N GLY A 533 16.79 -12.64 0.46
CA GLY A 533 17.72 -13.39 -0.38
C GLY A 533 17.05 -14.46 -1.24
N ILE A 534 17.85 -15.17 -2.03
CA ILE A 534 17.43 -16.27 -2.89
C ILE A 534 16.76 -17.41 -2.09
N PRO A 535 17.26 -17.83 -0.91
CA PRO A 535 16.58 -18.84 -0.10
C PRO A 535 15.16 -18.41 0.29
N GLY A 536 14.98 -17.14 0.69
CA GLY A 536 13.67 -16.58 1.01
C GLY A 536 12.72 -16.63 -0.19
N LEU A 537 13.23 -16.31 -1.38
CA LEU A 537 12.45 -16.34 -2.62
C LEU A 537 12.00 -17.77 -3.00
N ILE A 538 12.87 -18.76 -2.86
CA ILE A 538 12.52 -20.17 -3.10
C ILE A 538 11.43 -20.63 -2.14
N ILE A 539 11.57 -20.31 -0.85
CA ILE A 539 10.58 -20.65 0.18
C ILE A 539 9.24 -19.96 -0.11
N TYR A 540 9.25 -18.71 -0.60
CA TYR A 540 8.04 -17.99 -0.97
C TYR A 540 7.28 -18.68 -2.11
N PHE A 541 7.96 -19.06 -3.19
CA PHE A 541 7.33 -19.83 -4.27
C PHE A 541 6.82 -21.19 -3.80
N TRP A 542 7.59 -21.86 -2.93
CA TRP A 542 7.15 -23.12 -2.34
C TRP A 542 5.88 -22.94 -1.50
N LEU A 543 5.78 -21.88 -0.69
CA LEU A 543 4.59 -21.56 0.09
C LEU A 543 3.36 -21.34 -0.80
N ILE A 544 3.50 -20.55 -1.87
CA ILE A 544 2.41 -20.30 -2.84
C ILE A 544 1.95 -21.60 -3.50
N PHE A 545 2.90 -22.39 -3.98
CA PHE A 545 2.61 -23.67 -4.65
C PHE A 545 1.95 -24.66 -3.69
N ALA A 546 2.47 -24.78 -2.48
CA ALA A 546 1.96 -25.69 -1.46
C ALA A 546 0.54 -25.33 -1.02
N PHE A 547 0.25 -24.04 -0.82
CA PHE A 547 -1.10 -23.59 -0.46
C PHE A 547 -2.09 -23.79 -1.61
N THR A 548 -1.70 -23.46 -2.84
CA THR A 548 -2.50 -23.73 -4.05
C THR A 548 -2.85 -25.20 -4.17
N LEU A 549 -1.85 -26.09 -4.03
CA LEU A 549 -2.05 -27.54 -4.12
C LEU A 549 -2.94 -28.06 -2.98
N TYR A 550 -2.79 -27.51 -1.77
CA TYR A 550 -3.63 -27.87 -0.62
C TYR A 550 -5.09 -27.48 -0.83
N CYS A 551 -5.36 -26.25 -1.27
CA CYS A 551 -6.71 -25.78 -1.60
C CYS A 551 -7.34 -26.59 -2.73
N PHE A 552 -6.57 -26.92 -3.77
CA PHE A 552 -7.05 -27.76 -4.88
C PHE A 552 -7.43 -29.18 -4.43
N ARG A 553 -6.60 -29.83 -3.60
CA ARG A 553 -6.92 -31.15 -3.01
C ARG A 553 -8.17 -31.08 -2.14
N GLY A 554 -8.29 -30.02 -1.33
CA GLY A 554 -9.48 -29.77 -0.50
C GLY A 554 -10.75 -29.58 -1.32
N PHE A 555 -10.68 -28.77 -2.39
CA PHE A 555 -11.79 -28.55 -3.31
C PHE A 555 -12.28 -29.85 -3.97
N LYS A 556 -11.35 -30.72 -4.40
CA LYS A 556 -11.71 -32.03 -4.98
C LYS A 556 -12.40 -32.96 -3.98
N ALA A 557 -11.96 -32.95 -2.73
CA ALA A 557 -12.46 -33.83 -1.67
C ALA A 557 -13.75 -33.32 -0.98
N ALA A 558 -14.06 -32.03 -1.07
CA ALA A 558 -15.19 -31.43 -0.36
C ALA A 558 -16.56 -31.79 -0.98
N ALA A 559 -17.59 -31.83 -0.13
CA ALA A 559 -18.99 -31.90 -0.58
C ALA A 559 -19.37 -30.67 -1.40
N SER A 560 -20.35 -30.80 -2.32
CA SER A 560 -20.74 -29.76 -3.28
C SER A 560 -20.94 -28.38 -2.64
N GLU A 561 -21.69 -28.31 -1.53
CA GLU A 561 -21.99 -27.06 -0.83
C GLU A 561 -20.72 -26.37 -0.26
N ARG A 562 -19.71 -27.13 0.18
CA ARG A 562 -18.48 -26.58 0.78
C ARG A 562 -17.40 -26.25 -0.25
N LYS A 563 -17.49 -26.79 -1.48
CA LYS A 563 -16.57 -26.46 -2.59
C LYS A 563 -16.55 -24.96 -2.87
N VAL A 564 -17.71 -24.33 -2.83
CA VAL A 564 -17.91 -22.89 -3.04
C VAL A 564 -17.10 -22.07 -2.01
N LEU A 565 -17.14 -22.44 -0.73
CA LEU A 565 -16.43 -21.73 0.33
C LEU A 565 -14.90 -21.86 0.20
N ILE A 566 -14.42 -23.07 -0.13
CA ILE A 566 -12.98 -23.30 -0.35
C ILE A 566 -12.47 -22.50 -1.54
N LEU A 567 -13.22 -22.52 -2.65
CA LEU A 567 -12.90 -21.74 -3.85
C LEU A 567 -12.93 -20.23 -3.55
N GLY A 568 -13.92 -19.79 -2.77
CA GLY A 568 -14.03 -18.46 -2.18
C GLY A 568 -12.77 -17.96 -1.53
N ILE A 569 -12.32 -18.69 -0.51
CA ILE A 569 -11.12 -18.37 0.25
C ILE A 569 -9.90 -18.36 -0.67
N TYR A 570 -9.76 -19.35 -1.55
CA TYR A 570 -8.63 -19.45 -2.46
C TYR A 570 -8.58 -18.28 -3.46
N CYS A 571 -9.71 -17.90 -4.07
CA CYS A 571 -9.77 -16.76 -4.99
C CYS A 571 -9.54 -15.43 -4.27
N ALA A 572 -10.06 -15.25 -3.04
CA ALA A 572 -9.73 -14.09 -2.24
C ALA A 572 -8.22 -14.00 -1.96
N TRP A 573 -7.61 -15.10 -1.50
CA TRP A 573 -6.17 -15.19 -1.25
C TRP A 573 -5.33 -14.94 -2.51
N LEU A 574 -5.73 -15.51 -3.66
CA LEU A 574 -5.04 -15.37 -4.94
C LEU A 574 -5.16 -13.93 -5.50
N ALA A 575 -6.31 -13.27 -5.32
CA ALA A 575 -6.52 -11.90 -5.79
C ALA A 575 -5.52 -10.93 -5.17
N TYR A 576 -5.23 -11.11 -3.87
CA TYR A 576 -4.17 -10.37 -3.17
C TYR A 576 -2.78 -10.68 -3.75
N LEU A 577 -2.43 -11.94 -3.97
CA LEU A 577 -1.11 -12.29 -4.50
C LEU A 577 -0.85 -11.73 -5.90
N VAL A 578 -1.86 -11.79 -6.78
CA VAL A 578 -1.75 -11.29 -8.16
C VAL A 578 -1.58 -9.77 -8.16
N GLN A 579 -2.35 -9.04 -7.35
CA GLN A 579 -2.24 -7.58 -7.32
C GLN A 579 -0.92 -7.11 -6.68
N ASN A 580 -0.39 -7.84 -5.68
CA ASN A 580 0.91 -7.60 -5.06
C ASN A 580 2.11 -7.74 -6.03
N GLN A 581 1.93 -8.31 -7.23
CA GLN A 581 2.98 -8.29 -8.25
C GLN A 581 3.16 -6.93 -8.92
N PHE A 582 2.22 -6.02 -8.69
CA PHE A 582 2.20 -4.66 -9.25
C PHE A 582 1.99 -3.61 -8.15
N SER A 583 2.12 -4.02 -6.90
CA SER A 583 1.86 -3.28 -5.68
C SER A 583 2.74 -3.86 -4.55
N PHE A 584 2.44 -3.57 -3.30
CA PHE A 584 3.10 -4.13 -2.12
C PHE A 584 2.08 -4.42 -1.03
N GLY A 585 2.44 -5.30 -0.09
CA GLY A 585 1.64 -5.56 1.10
C GLY A 585 1.42 -4.32 1.96
N ASN A 586 0.30 -4.26 2.66
CA ASN A 586 0.10 -3.35 3.79
C ASN A 586 -0.58 -4.14 4.92
N THR A 587 -0.26 -3.80 6.16
CA THR A 587 -0.68 -4.42 7.40
C THR A 587 -2.16 -4.86 7.45
N PRO A 588 -3.15 -4.02 7.07
CA PRO A 588 -4.57 -4.39 7.15
C PRO A 588 -4.97 -5.51 6.18
N ILE A 589 -4.33 -5.51 5.02
CA ILE A 589 -4.61 -6.43 3.93
C ILE A 589 -3.87 -7.75 4.18
N ALA A 590 -2.60 -7.65 4.60
CA ALA A 590 -1.77 -8.79 4.96
C ALA A 590 -2.35 -9.56 6.16
N CYS A 591 -2.88 -8.87 7.17
CA CYS A 591 -3.60 -9.52 8.28
C CYS A 591 -4.76 -10.40 7.76
N THR A 592 -5.59 -9.84 6.88
CA THR A 592 -6.72 -10.57 6.25
C THR A 592 -6.22 -11.75 5.42
N TYR A 593 -5.13 -11.60 4.68
CA TYR A 593 -4.49 -12.67 3.91
C TYR A 593 -4.10 -13.87 4.79
N TRP A 594 -3.48 -13.65 5.96
CA TRP A 594 -3.12 -14.72 6.89
C TRP A 594 -4.35 -15.36 7.56
N ILE A 595 -5.38 -14.56 7.86
CA ILE A 595 -6.67 -15.05 8.36
C ILE A 595 -7.33 -15.96 7.33
N LEU A 596 -7.38 -15.57 6.06
CA LEU A 596 -7.91 -16.40 4.96
C LEU A 596 -7.14 -17.72 4.82
N MET A 597 -5.82 -17.68 4.93
CA MET A 597 -4.99 -18.90 4.91
C MET A 597 -5.35 -19.84 6.07
N ALA A 598 -5.52 -19.32 7.29
CA ALA A 598 -5.93 -20.11 8.46
C ALA A 598 -7.35 -20.69 8.31
N MET A 599 -8.29 -19.89 7.77
CA MET A 599 -9.65 -20.33 7.47
C MET A 599 -9.67 -21.47 6.46
N ALA A 600 -8.88 -21.40 5.38
CA ALA A 600 -8.78 -22.49 4.41
C ALA A 600 -8.27 -23.79 5.03
N VAL A 601 -7.21 -23.70 5.85
CA VAL A 601 -6.66 -24.87 6.55
C VAL A 601 -7.69 -25.48 7.51
N LYS A 602 -8.42 -24.64 8.26
CA LYS A 602 -9.47 -25.09 9.17
C LYS A 602 -10.67 -25.70 8.42
N GLU A 603 -11.00 -25.18 7.24
CA GLU A 603 -12.15 -25.62 6.45
C GLU A 603 -11.87 -26.95 5.72
N ILE A 604 -10.65 -27.18 5.25
CA ILE A 604 -10.31 -28.32 4.39
C ILE A 604 -9.99 -29.58 5.20
N GLY A 605 -9.04 -29.51 6.13
CA GLY A 605 -8.38 -30.71 6.65
C GLY A 605 -8.33 -30.79 8.18
N PRO A 606 -8.15 -32.00 8.73
CA PRO A 606 -7.91 -32.16 10.15
C PRO A 606 -6.60 -31.47 10.53
N VAL A 607 -6.65 -30.70 11.61
CA VAL A 607 -5.47 -30.19 12.29
C VAL A 607 -5.06 -31.17 13.38
N LYS A 608 -3.76 -31.43 13.50
CA LYS A 608 -3.24 -32.31 14.55
C LYS A 608 -3.08 -31.49 15.83
N ASN A 609 -3.83 -31.85 16.87
CA ASN A 609 -3.68 -31.21 18.17
C ASN A 609 -2.50 -31.83 18.89
N ILE A 610 -1.57 -30.98 19.34
CA ILE A 610 -0.48 -31.36 20.22
C ILE A 610 -0.76 -30.74 21.58
N GLN A 611 -0.63 -31.56 22.61
CA GLN A 611 -0.74 -31.15 24.00
C GLN A 611 0.61 -31.35 24.69
N ILE A 612 1.09 -30.30 25.33
CA ILE A 612 2.26 -30.32 26.20
C ILE A 612 1.75 -30.12 27.62
N SER A 613 1.95 -31.11 28.48
CA SER A 613 1.49 -31.06 29.88
C SER A 613 2.62 -30.58 30.81
N PHE A 614 2.26 -29.84 31.86
CA PHE A 614 3.22 -29.33 32.83
C PHE A 614 2.72 -29.53 34.26
N ARG A 615 3.64 -29.75 35.21
CA ARG A 615 3.29 -29.90 36.64
C ARG A 615 3.05 -28.54 37.29
N ARG A 616 1.82 -28.29 37.73
CA ARG A 616 1.43 -27.02 38.40
C ARG A 616 2.17 -26.73 39.71
N ASN A 617 2.60 -27.77 40.42
CA ASN A 617 3.31 -27.62 41.70
C ASN A 617 4.78 -27.22 41.55
N ASN A 618 5.28 -27.07 40.32
CA ASN A 618 6.64 -26.59 40.09
C ASN A 618 6.68 -25.06 40.25
N PRO A 619 7.40 -24.48 41.22
CA PRO A 619 7.48 -23.03 41.40
C PRO A 619 8.02 -22.30 40.16
N ILE A 620 8.86 -22.95 39.34
CA ILE A 620 9.36 -22.41 38.07
C ILE A 620 8.21 -22.07 37.12
N PHE A 621 7.11 -22.81 37.18
CA PHE A 621 5.94 -22.59 36.35
C PHE A 621 5.23 -21.27 36.66
N TRP A 622 5.08 -20.92 37.94
CA TRP A 622 4.49 -19.65 38.35
C TRP A 622 5.40 -18.45 38.03
N VAL A 623 6.72 -18.66 38.09
CA VAL A 623 7.70 -17.66 37.64
C VAL A 623 7.56 -17.40 36.14
N VAL A 624 7.49 -18.45 35.31
CA VAL A 624 7.27 -18.31 33.85
C VAL A 624 5.93 -17.63 33.58
N TYR A 625 4.88 -17.99 34.31
CA TYR A 625 3.56 -17.40 34.15
C TYR A 625 3.52 -15.89 34.45
N LEU A 626 4.04 -15.48 35.61
CA LEU A 626 4.15 -14.06 35.97
C LEU A 626 5.04 -13.31 34.98
N SER A 627 6.12 -13.92 34.54
CA SER A 627 7.02 -13.36 33.54
C SER A 627 6.29 -13.09 32.21
N VAL A 628 5.44 -14.00 31.74
CA VAL A 628 4.64 -13.77 30.52
C VAL A 628 3.69 -12.60 30.67
N ILE A 629 2.99 -12.49 31.81
CA ILE A 629 2.06 -11.38 32.04
C ILE A 629 2.81 -10.05 32.06
N ILE A 630 3.93 -9.99 32.78
CA ILE A 630 4.80 -8.82 32.84
C ILE A 630 5.31 -8.49 31.44
N LEU A 631 5.80 -9.47 30.68
CA LEU A 631 6.25 -9.29 29.29
C LEU A 631 5.12 -8.78 28.39
N GLY A 632 3.88 -9.26 28.57
CA GLY A 632 2.71 -8.78 27.84
C GLY A 632 2.40 -7.30 28.13
N ILE A 633 2.49 -6.88 29.41
CA ILE A 633 2.34 -5.48 29.81
C ILE A 633 3.49 -4.63 29.25
N CYS A 634 4.73 -5.08 29.39
CA CYS A 634 5.89 -4.40 28.81
C CYS A 634 5.77 -4.27 27.29
N PHE A 635 5.24 -5.30 26.61
CA PHE A 635 5.02 -5.27 25.17
C PHE A 635 3.90 -4.29 24.80
N ALA A 636 2.80 -4.23 25.54
CA ALA A 636 1.76 -3.22 25.33
C ALA A 636 2.32 -1.79 25.48
N ILE A 637 3.15 -1.54 26.50
CA ILE A 637 3.85 -0.26 26.67
C ILE A 637 4.78 0.02 25.49
N PHE A 638 5.55 -0.99 25.05
CA PHE A 638 6.44 -0.88 23.89
C PHE A 638 5.69 -0.49 22.61
N VAL A 639 4.48 -1.01 22.41
CA VAL A 639 3.63 -0.74 21.25
C VAL A 639 2.95 0.63 21.31
N ILE A 640 2.54 1.08 22.50
CA ILE A 640 1.87 2.38 22.67
C ILE A 640 2.86 3.56 22.53
N ARG A 641 4.14 3.34 22.86
CA ARG A 641 5.15 4.41 22.80
C ARG A 641 5.31 5.04 21.40
N PRO A 642 5.47 4.29 20.30
CA PRO A 642 5.48 4.84 18.95
C PRO A 642 4.22 5.64 18.58
N TYR A 643 3.04 5.17 19.03
CA TYR A 643 1.77 5.88 18.82
C TYR A 643 1.80 7.27 19.49
N LEU A 644 2.18 7.33 20.77
CA LEU A 644 2.30 8.59 21.49
C LEU A 644 3.40 9.47 20.89
N ALA A 645 4.53 8.89 20.48
CA ALA A 645 5.62 9.61 19.84
C ALA A 645 5.14 10.32 18.56
N ASP A 646 4.29 9.64 17.77
CA ASP A 646 3.77 10.20 16.52
C ASP A 646 2.79 11.37 16.73
N LEU A 647 2.03 11.34 17.83
CA LEU A 647 1.19 12.46 18.26
C LEU A 647 2.03 13.71 18.56
N TYR A 648 3.10 13.56 19.35
CA TYR A 648 4.04 14.65 19.64
C TYR A 648 4.75 15.12 18.36
N TYR A 649 5.12 14.19 17.49
CA TYR A 649 5.72 14.53 16.19
C TYR A 649 4.76 15.37 15.34
N LYS A 650 3.47 15.02 15.25
CA LYS A 650 2.46 15.85 14.57
C LYS A 650 2.36 17.26 15.17
N ASN A 651 2.32 17.35 16.49
CA ASN A 651 2.27 18.66 17.16
C ASN A 651 3.49 19.51 16.83
N GLY A 652 4.67 18.90 16.76
CA GLY A 652 5.91 19.54 16.34
C GLY A 652 5.88 20.02 14.89
N THR A 653 5.39 19.20 13.95
CA THR A 653 5.27 19.59 12.54
C THR A 653 4.28 20.74 12.34
N VAL A 654 3.13 20.69 13.03
CA VAL A 654 2.15 21.78 13.02
C VAL A 654 2.75 23.06 13.60
N ALA A 655 3.44 22.97 14.75
CA ALA A 655 4.12 24.12 15.36
C ALA A 655 5.20 24.72 14.43
N SER A 656 5.89 23.86 13.66
CA SER A 656 6.90 24.29 12.70
C SER A 656 6.30 25.10 11.55
N ALA A 657 5.10 24.73 11.10
CA ALA A 657 4.38 25.49 10.07
C ALA A 657 4.01 26.91 10.55
N PHE A 658 3.83 27.11 11.85
CA PHE A 658 3.58 28.42 12.46
C PHE A 658 4.83 29.12 13.01
N GLY A 659 6.04 28.58 12.78
CA GLY A 659 7.30 29.16 13.26
C GLY A 659 7.47 29.18 14.79
N GLN A 660 6.73 28.35 15.53
CA GLN A 660 6.76 28.30 17.00
C GLN A 660 7.95 27.44 17.50
N TRP A 661 9.18 27.91 17.29
CA TRP A 661 10.41 27.10 17.49
C TRP A 661 10.55 26.44 18.87
N ASN A 662 10.21 27.15 19.95
CA ASN A 662 10.25 26.56 21.30
C ASN A 662 9.34 25.33 21.43
N LYS A 663 8.14 25.42 20.85
CA LYS A 663 7.19 24.31 20.82
C LYS A 663 7.70 23.19 19.93
N VAL A 664 8.22 23.50 18.74
CA VAL A 664 8.83 22.53 17.81
C VAL A 664 9.88 21.67 18.51
N PHE A 665 10.88 22.30 19.14
CA PHE A 665 11.95 21.58 19.80
C PHE A 665 11.43 20.74 20.96
N SER A 666 10.49 21.27 21.76
CA SER A 666 9.93 20.54 22.89
C SER A 666 9.15 19.28 22.44
N GLU A 667 8.35 19.39 21.39
CA GLU A 667 7.48 18.31 20.91
C GLU A 667 8.30 17.24 20.19
N TYR A 668 9.26 17.62 19.35
CA TYR A 668 10.17 16.66 18.71
C TYR A 668 11.08 15.95 19.73
N LYS A 669 11.60 16.65 20.74
CA LYS A 669 12.37 16.00 21.83
C LYS A 669 11.52 14.99 22.61
N LYS A 670 10.25 15.31 22.88
CA LYS A 670 9.30 14.34 23.49
C LYS A 670 9.08 13.13 22.59
N ALA A 671 8.85 13.33 21.29
CA ALA A 671 8.69 12.24 20.33
C ALA A 671 9.91 11.30 20.33
N ILE A 672 11.13 11.87 20.30
CA ILE A 672 12.39 11.12 20.39
C ILE A 672 12.52 10.39 21.74
N SER A 673 12.13 11.01 22.85
CA SER A 673 12.19 10.34 24.17
C SER A 673 11.30 9.10 24.26
N LEU A 674 10.21 9.07 23.50
CA LEU A 674 9.26 7.96 23.44
C LEU A 674 9.70 6.88 22.44
N ASN A 675 10.31 7.29 21.31
CA ASN A 675 10.83 6.38 20.29
C ASN A 675 12.19 6.85 19.75
N TYR A 676 13.24 6.66 20.56
CA TYR A 676 14.59 7.17 20.29
C TYR A 676 15.23 6.64 19.01
N LYS A 677 14.84 5.44 18.57
CA LYS A 677 15.42 4.79 17.39
C LYS A 677 14.75 5.20 16.08
N GLU A 678 13.72 6.05 16.14
CA GLU A 678 13.05 6.54 14.95
C GLU A 678 13.88 7.61 14.24
N ILE A 679 14.31 7.29 13.03
CA ILE A 679 15.22 8.11 12.22
C ILE A 679 14.54 9.43 11.86
N ARG A 680 13.26 9.38 11.47
CA ARG A 680 12.53 10.56 10.98
C ARG A 680 12.43 11.67 12.02
N TYR A 681 12.28 11.30 13.30
CA TYR A 681 12.16 12.29 14.38
C TYR A 681 13.47 13.05 14.59
N TRP A 682 14.61 12.37 14.47
CA TRP A 682 15.93 13.00 14.50
C TRP A 682 16.15 13.90 13.29
N GLU A 683 15.81 13.44 12.09
CA GLU A 683 15.94 14.21 10.85
C GLU A 683 15.17 15.53 10.92
N GLU A 684 13.91 15.48 11.34
CA GLU A 684 13.06 16.68 11.43
C GLU A 684 13.46 17.61 12.58
N LEU A 685 13.95 17.08 13.70
CA LEU A 685 14.54 17.91 14.76
C LEU A 685 15.80 18.63 14.27
N ASN A 686 16.71 17.91 13.62
CA ASN A 686 17.93 18.47 13.09
C ASN A 686 17.65 19.52 12.00
N ARG A 687 16.69 19.24 11.11
CA ARG A 687 16.20 20.21 10.11
C ARG A 687 15.64 21.45 10.79
N ALA A 688 14.84 21.29 11.85
CA ALA A 688 14.30 22.41 12.60
C ALA A 688 15.40 23.27 13.25
N TYR A 689 16.45 22.65 13.82
CA TYR A 689 17.59 23.41 14.35
C TYR A 689 18.32 24.21 13.28
N ILE A 690 18.57 23.62 12.12
CA ILE A 690 19.22 24.34 11.02
C ILE A 690 18.35 25.49 10.51
N ASN A 691 17.05 25.26 10.31
CA ASN A 691 16.13 26.30 9.88
C ASN A 691 16.05 27.44 10.90
N TYR A 692 16.03 27.11 12.20
CA TYR A 692 16.08 28.10 13.26
C TYR A 692 17.40 28.89 13.26
N ALA A 693 18.54 28.23 13.07
CA ALA A 693 19.84 28.88 12.96
C ALA A 693 19.90 29.84 11.76
N ILE A 694 19.37 29.43 10.60
CA ILE A 694 19.31 30.27 9.39
C ILE A 694 18.42 31.50 9.62
N THR A 695 17.25 31.31 10.25
CA THR A 695 16.26 32.39 10.45
C THR A 695 16.63 33.37 11.55
N THR A 696 17.30 32.92 12.61
CA THR A 696 17.65 33.76 13.77
C THR A 696 19.11 34.19 13.83
N GLY A 697 19.99 33.58 13.04
CA GLY A 697 21.43 33.76 13.14
C GLY A 697 22.05 33.09 14.37
N ASN A 698 21.29 32.34 15.17
CA ASN A 698 21.80 31.65 16.36
C ASN A 698 22.71 30.49 15.96
N ARG A 699 24.02 30.65 16.15
CA ARG A 699 25.02 29.61 15.83
C ARG A 699 25.14 28.53 16.90
N GLU A 700 24.70 28.76 18.13
CA GLU A 700 24.84 27.77 19.21
C GLU A 700 23.97 26.54 18.97
N ILE A 701 22.75 26.76 18.44
CA ILE A 701 21.81 25.67 18.14
C ILE A 701 22.33 24.71 17.06
N ILE A 702 23.31 25.14 16.24
CA ILE A 702 23.93 24.29 15.21
C ILE A 702 24.66 23.11 15.85
N LYS A 703 25.21 23.29 17.06
CA LYS A 703 25.86 22.21 17.82
C LYS A 703 24.88 21.09 18.17
N GLU A 704 23.63 21.43 18.46
CA GLU A 704 22.57 20.45 18.71
C GLU A 704 22.22 19.64 17.45
N ALA A 705 22.20 20.29 16.28
CA ALA A 705 22.00 19.61 15.00
C ALA A 705 23.15 18.65 14.66
N ILE A 706 24.39 19.04 14.96
CA ILE A 706 25.59 18.17 14.79
C ILE A 706 25.46 16.94 15.68
N ASN A 707 25.21 17.13 16.98
CA ASN A 707 25.06 16.04 17.93
C ASN A 707 23.93 15.06 17.52
N GLY A 708 22.77 15.59 17.13
CA GLY A 708 21.66 14.78 16.65
C GLY A 708 21.99 14.00 15.37
N ALA A 709 22.75 14.59 14.44
CA ALA A 709 23.17 13.91 13.21
C ALA A 709 24.26 12.84 13.47
N GLU A 710 25.15 13.04 14.44
CA GLU A 710 26.11 12.01 14.87
C GLU A 710 25.42 10.82 15.53
N ILE A 711 24.43 11.08 16.39
CA ILE A 711 23.57 10.04 16.97
C ILE A 711 22.88 9.24 15.87
N LEU A 712 22.32 9.91 14.87
CA LEU A 712 21.64 9.28 13.74
C LEU A 712 22.58 8.37 12.93
N ASN A 713 23.80 8.83 12.67
CA ASN A 713 24.84 8.02 12.01
C ASN A 713 25.22 6.77 12.83
N LYS A 714 25.25 6.86 14.17
CA LYS A 714 25.50 5.72 15.05
C LYS A 714 24.34 4.72 15.05
N LEU A 715 23.09 5.20 15.04
CA LEU A 715 21.88 4.36 15.07
C LEU A 715 21.75 3.47 13.83
N LEU A 716 22.13 3.98 12.66
CA LEU A 716 21.89 3.31 11.40
C LEU A 716 22.88 2.16 11.10
N ARG A 717 23.91 1.94 11.94
CA ARG A 717 25.08 1.04 11.72
C ARG A 717 25.89 1.33 10.44
N ARG A 718 25.26 1.90 9.42
CA ARG A 718 25.84 2.45 8.21
C ARG A 718 25.48 3.93 8.10
N LYS A 719 26.51 4.67 7.74
CA LYS A 719 26.58 6.06 7.30
C LYS A 719 25.31 6.47 6.51
N SER A 720 24.50 7.40 7.04
CA SER A 720 23.23 7.86 6.44
C SER A 720 23.37 9.16 5.67
N ASN A 721 22.68 9.27 4.53
CA ASN A 721 22.75 10.49 3.72
C ASN A 721 22.23 11.72 4.45
N THR A 722 21.03 11.66 5.03
CA THR A 722 20.38 12.80 5.69
C THR A 722 21.22 13.31 6.87
N ALA A 723 21.85 12.39 7.60
CA ALA A 723 22.79 12.71 8.66
C ALA A 723 24.04 13.42 8.12
N TYR A 724 24.66 12.92 7.04
CA TYR A 724 25.81 13.59 6.43
C TYR A 724 25.49 14.93 5.80
N PHE A 725 24.33 15.04 5.16
CA PHE A 725 23.85 16.30 4.64
C PHE A 725 23.70 17.34 5.76
N THR A 726 23.07 16.94 6.87
CA THR A 726 22.93 17.79 8.05
C THR A 726 24.30 18.19 8.61
N LEU A 727 25.24 17.25 8.77
CA LEU A 727 26.60 17.54 9.24
C LEU A 727 27.33 18.50 8.29
N GLY A 728 27.28 18.24 6.98
CA GLY A 728 27.89 19.10 5.97
C GLY A 728 27.34 20.52 6.03
N MET A 729 26.02 20.66 6.14
CA MET A 729 25.36 21.97 6.28
C MET A 729 25.71 22.67 7.59
N ALA A 730 25.73 21.95 8.70
CA ALA A 730 26.10 22.51 9.99
C ALA A 730 27.55 23.01 10.02
N HIS A 731 28.50 22.22 9.51
CA HIS A 731 29.90 22.62 9.41
C HIS A 731 30.11 23.78 8.43
N PHE A 732 29.39 23.79 7.31
CA PHE A 732 29.39 24.90 6.35
C PHE A 732 28.93 26.20 7.02
N MET A 733 27.84 26.17 7.79
CA MET A 733 27.33 27.34 8.52
C MET A 733 28.28 27.82 9.64
N MET A 734 29.06 26.91 10.22
CA MET A 734 30.08 27.23 11.22
C MET A 734 31.38 27.75 10.60
N GLY A 735 31.54 27.67 9.27
CA GLY A 735 32.75 28.08 8.54
C GLY A 735 33.83 27.00 8.44
N ASP A 736 33.56 25.77 8.92
CA ASP A 736 34.48 24.63 8.84
C ASP A 736 34.34 23.95 7.46
N MET A 737 34.94 24.60 6.45
CA MET A 737 34.77 24.23 5.04
C MET A 737 35.35 22.83 4.73
N ASP A 738 36.44 22.42 5.40
CA ASP A 738 37.08 21.12 5.17
C ASP A 738 36.20 19.97 5.65
N LYS A 739 35.63 20.07 6.86
CA LYS A 739 34.67 19.06 7.34
C LYS A 739 33.38 19.09 6.54
N ALA A 740 32.92 20.26 6.13
CA ALA A 740 31.74 20.38 5.27
C ALA A 740 31.94 19.63 3.94
N GLU A 741 33.09 19.81 3.30
CA GLU A 741 33.47 19.09 2.08
C GLU A 741 33.48 17.57 2.30
N GLU A 742 34.13 17.10 3.38
CA GLU A 742 34.22 15.69 3.72
C GLU A 742 32.83 15.06 3.90
N TYR A 743 31.93 15.72 4.64
CA TYR A 743 30.60 15.20 4.89
C TYR A 743 29.71 15.27 3.65
N TYR A 744 29.78 16.32 2.83
CA TYR A 744 29.04 16.36 1.57
C TYR A 744 29.51 15.30 0.57
N LYS A 745 30.81 15.01 0.50
CA LYS A 745 31.32 13.89 -0.30
C LYS A 745 30.74 12.54 0.16
N LYS A 746 30.70 12.30 1.48
CA LYS A 746 30.03 11.11 2.04
C LYS A 746 28.53 11.10 1.72
N ALA A 747 27.85 12.24 1.77
CA ALA A 747 26.44 12.34 1.42
C ALA A 747 26.19 11.90 -0.04
N ILE A 748 27.02 12.37 -0.98
CA ILE A 748 26.95 12.01 -2.42
C ILE A 748 27.19 10.52 -2.68
N GLU A 749 28.02 9.85 -1.87
CA GLU A 749 28.20 8.39 -1.99
C GLU A 749 26.88 7.63 -1.77
N TRP A 750 26.00 8.15 -0.91
CA TRP A 750 24.73 7.53 -0.55
C TRP A 750 23.54 8.07 -1.36
N GLN A 751 23.47 9.39 -1.59
CA GLN A 751 22.48 10.01 -2.47
C GLN A 751 23.17 10.97 -3.46
N PRO A 752 23.52 10.49 -4.66
CA PRO A 752 24.27 11.29 -5.63
C PRO A 752 23.40 12.33 -6.36
N PHE A 753 22.08 12.23 -6.29
CA PHE A 753 21.12 13.02 -7.07
C PHE A 753 20.40 14.07 -6.22
N ILE A 754 21.15 14.85 -5.45
CA ILE A 754 20.61 16.00 -4.68
C ILE A 754 21.35 17.26 -5.11
N ALA A 755 20.67 18.13 -5.86
CA ALA A 755 21.28 19.35 -6.40
C ALA A 755 21.84 20.29 -5.31
N ASP A 756 21.18 20.39 -4.15
CA ASP A 756 21.63 21.22 -3.02
C ASP A 756 23.03 20.81 -2.51
N ILE A 757 23.35 19.51 -2.51
CA ILE A 757 24.66 19.02 -2.02
C ILE A 757 25.76 19.46 -2.98
N HIS A 758 25.52 19.28 -4.27
CA HIS A 758 26.44 19.68 -5.34
C HIS A 758 26.61 21.19 -5.42
N ASN A 759 25.52 21.96 -5.22
CA ASN A 759 25.58 23.42 -5.08
C ASN A 759 26.50 23.83 -3.92
N ASN A 760 26.31 23.24 -2.74
CA ASN A 760 27.07 23.62 -1.56
C ASN A 760 28.56 23.20 -1.68
N LEU A 761 28.85 22.06 -2.29
CA LEU A 761 30.23 21.71 -2.67
C LEU A 761 30.82 22.71 -3.68
N GLY A 762 30.03 23.16 -4.66
CA GLY A 762 30.42 24.22 -5.58
C GLY A 762 30.86 25.48 -4.83
N ILE A 763 30.06 25.94 -3.87
CA ILE A 763 30.37 27.12 -3.04
C ILE A 763 31.63 26.89 -2.18
N ILE A 764 31.78 25.71 -1.58
CA ILE A 764 32.98 25.37 -0.81
C ILE A 764 34.23 25.44 -1.68
N TYR A 765 34.18 24.87 -2.88
CA TYR A 765 35.31 24.92 -3.82
C TYR A 765 35.60 26.34 -4.30
N LEU A 766 34.59 27.20 -4.45
CA LEU A 766 34.82 28.62 -4.74
C LEU A 766 35.56 29.32 -3.59
N ASN A 767 35.14 29.07 -2.35
CA ASN A 767 35.79 29.65 -1.17
C ASN A 767 37.25 29.17 -1.03
N GLN A 768 37.54 27.95 -1.49
CA GLN A 768 38.89 27.37 -1.53
C GLN A 768 39.71 27.76 -2.77
N GLY A 769 39.15 28.56 -3.70
CA GLY A 769 39.80 28.93 -4.96
C GLY A 769 39.93 27.79 -6.00
N LYS A 770 39.24 26.67 -5.80
CA LYS A 770 39.26 25.48 -6.68
C LYS A 770 38.21 25.60 -7.78
N THR A 771 38.35 26.61 -8.65
CA THR A 771 37.33 27.00 -9.65
C THR A 771 36.87 25.87 -10.58
N ALA A 772 37.79 25.03 -11.06
CA ALA A 772 37.45 23.91 -11.96
C ALA A 772 36.56 22.85 -11.27
N LEU A 773 36.83 22.56 -9.98
CA LEU A 773 35.99 21.64 -9.20
C LEU A 773 34.64 22.28 -8.86
N ALA A 774 34.61 23.59 -8.59
CA ALA A 774 33.38 24.33 -8.36
C ALA A 774 32.46 24.28 -9.59
N MET A 775 32.99 24.56 -10.78
CA MET A 775 32.24 24.48 -12.03
C MET A 775 31.69 23.08 -12.26
N LYS A 776 32.51 22.03 -12.07
CA LYS A 776 32.06 20.64 -12.19
C LYS A 776 30.91 20.35 -11.22
N ALA A 777 31.05 20.69 -9.93
CA ALA A 777 29.99 20.45 -8.95
C ALA A 777 28.69 21.22 -9.30
N LEU A 778 28.79 22.45 -9.81
CA LEU A 778 27.63 23.24 -10.20
C LEU A 778 26.98 22.75 -11.50
N GLU A 779 27.77 22.35 -12.50
CA GLU A 779 27.31 21.61 -13.68
C GLU A 779 26.56 20.35 -13.22
N GLU A 780 27.10 19.64 -12.22
CA GLU A 780 26.46 18.45 -11.68
C GLU A 780 25.10 18.75 -11.05
N ALA A 781 25.00 19.82 -10.26
CA ALA A 781 23.76 20.27 -9.67
C ALA A 781 22.70 20.65 -10.72
N ILE A 782 23.10 21.27 -11.84
CA ILE A 782 22.18 21.71 -12.91
C ILE A 782 21.74 20.56 -13.81
N GLU A 783 22.61 19.59 -14.07
CA GLU A 783 22.18 18.38 -14.76
C GLU A 783 21.23 17.54 -13.90
N ILE A 784 21.35 17.59 -12.57
CA ILE A 784 20.41 16.94 -11.64
C ILE A 784 19.10 17.73 -11.65
N ARG A 785 19.14 19.02 -11.31
CA ARG A 785 17.97 19.91 -11.26
C ARG A 785 18.21 21.16 -12.12
N PRO A 786 17.67 21.15 -13.35
CA PRO A 786 17.87 22.24 -14.30
C PRO A 786 17.42 23.60 -13.77
N GLU A 787 16.29 23.67 -13.04
CA GLU A 787 15.80 24.93 -12.49
C GLU A 787 16.43 25.32 -11.14
N HIS A 788 17.49 24.65 -10.69
CA HIS A 788 18.16 25.00 -9.42
C HIS A 788 18.87 26.36 -9.53
N SER A 789 18.12 27.42 -9.21
CA SER A 789 18.46 28.80 -9.57
C SER A 789 19.78 29.26 -8.96
N ARG A 790 20.07 28.86 -7.70
CA ARG A 790 21.34 29.18 -7.02
C ARG A 790 22.54 28.60 -7.76
N SER A 791 22.48 27.32 -8.15
CA SER A 791 23.57 26.68 -8.90
C SER A 791 23.76 27.33 -10.26
N LEU A 792 22.66 27.69 -10.93
CA LEU A 792 22.68 28.22 -12.28
C LEU A 792 23.30 29.61 -12.30
N SER A 793 22.92 30.46 -11.35
CA SER A 793 23.51 31.79 -11.17
C SER A 793 25.01 31.70 -10.85
N HIS A 794 25.42 30.79 -9.97
CA HIS A 794 26.84 30.59 -9.68
C HIS A 794 27.61 30.08 -10.90
N LEU A 795 27.07 29.09 -11.63
CA LEU A 795 27.73 28.50 -12.79
C LEU A 795 27.89 29.49 -13.94
N ILE A 796 26.84 30.26 -14.28
CA ILE A 796 26.90 31.29 -15.32
C ILE A 796 27.94 32.34 -14.96
N ARG A 797 27.94 32.83 -13.71
CA ARG A 797 28.93 33.80 -13.25
C ARG A 797 30.36 33.27 -13.41
N LEU A 798 30.61 32.00 -13.10
CA LEU A 798 31.94 31.41 -13.26
C LEU A 798 32.36 31.26 -14.73
N TYR A 799 31.43 30.87 -15.61
CA TYR A 799 31.72 30.87 -17.05
C TYR A 799 32.05 32.28 -17.55
N GLU A 800 31.39 33.31 -17.02
CA GLU A 800 31.69 34.71 -17.35
C GLU A 800 33.06 35.15 -16.82
N GLU A 801 33.35 34.89 -15.54
CA GLU A 801 34.61 35.25 -14.88
C GLU A 801 35.82 34.56 -15.54
N ASN A 802 35.67 33.32 -16.01
CA ASN A 802 36.71 32.57 -16.71
C ASN A 802 36.71 32.78 -18.25
N ASN A 803 35.84 33.64 -18.77
CA ASN A 803 35.66 33.87 -20.21
C ASN A 803 35.35 32.60 -21.04
N GLU A 804 34.69 31.60 -20.43
CA GLU A 804 34.29 30.31 -21.03
C GLU A 804 32.85 30.35 -21.60
N ILE A 805 32.49 31.45 -22.28
CA ILE A 805 31.12 31.70 -22.77
C ILE A 805 30.64 30.62 -23.77
N ASP A 806 31.54 30.14 -24.63
CA ASP A 806 31.21 29.08 -25.60
C ASP A 806 30.81 27.77 -24.91
N ARG A 807 31.50 27.43 -23.81
CA ARG A 807 31.21 26.24 -23.03
C ARG A 807 29.87 26.36 -22.30
N ALA A 808 29.57 27.52 -21.74
CA ALA A 808 28.28 27.81 -21.12
C ALA A 808 27.12 27.62 -22.12
N VAL A 809 27.25 28.18 -23.32
CA VAL A 809 26.26 28.06 -24.39
C VAL A 809 26.09 26.61 -24.83
N LEU A 810 27.19 25.85 -24.97
CA LEU A 810 27.15 24.43 -25.33
C LEU A 810 26.45 23.60 -24.24
N PHE A 811 26.78 23.84 -22.97
CA PHE A 811 26.17 23.17 -21.83
C PHE A 811 24.65 23.42 -21.77
N LEU A 812 24.22 24.69 -21.81
CA LEU A 812 22.81 25.06 -21.81
C LEU A 812 22.06 24.53 -23.04
N SER A 813 22.70 24.48 -24.21
CA SER A 813 22.10 23.91 -25.42
C SER A 813 21.88 22.40 -25.30
N ARG A 814 22.85 21.66 -24.75
CA ARG A 814 22.71 20.23 -24.47
C ARG A 814 21.59 19.98 -23.46
N LEU A 815 21.54 20.79 -22.41
CA LEU A 815 20.50 20.73 -21.39
C LEU A 815 19.11 20.98 -22.00
N ALA A 816 18.93 22.05 -22.77
CA ALA A 816 17.65 22.38 -23.42
C ALA A 816 17.13 21.29 -24.39
N ASN A 817 18.00 20.43 -24.92
CA ASN A 817 17.62 19.34 -25.82
C ASN A 817 17.06 18.12 -25.09
N VAL A 818 17.34 17.94 -23.79
CA VAL A 818 16.83 16.82 -22.98
C VAL A 818 15.64 17.19 -22.09
N LEU A 819 15.38 18.48 -21.90
CA LEU A 819 14.27 18.98 -21.07
C LEU A 819 12.96 19.08 -21.84
N PHE A 820 11.86 19.24 -21.09
CA PHE A 820 10.50 19.46 -21.60
C PHE A 820 9.74 20.45 -20.71
N GLY A 821 8.64 21.02 -21.21
CA GLY A 821 7.77 21.92 -20.44
C GLY A 821 8.46 23.19 -19.92
N ASP A 822 8.06 23.63 -18.72
CA ASP A 822 8.50 24.90 -18.10
C ASP A 822 10.00 24.93 -17.80
N GLU A 823 10.60 23.80 -17.44
CA GLU A 823 12.05 23.71 -17.18
C GLU A 823 12.85 24.03 -18.45
N LYS A 824 12.40 23.49 -19.60
CA LYS A 824 13.01 23.80 -20.90
C LYS A 824 12.88 25.28 -21.24
N ILE A 825 11.71 25.89 -21.02
CA ILE A 825 11.48 27.31 -21.29
C ILE A 825 12.46 28.18 -20.50
N LYS A 826 12.64 27.92 -19.20
CA LYS A 826 13.60 28.66 -18.35
C LYS A 826 15.03 28.56 -18.88
N ILE A 827 15.49 27.36 -19.23
CA ILE A 827 16.85 27.15 -19.77
C ILE A 827 17.01 27.82 -21.15
N LEU A 828 16.00 27.75 -22.02
CA LEU A 828 16.02 28.43 -23.33
C LEU A 828 16.11 29.96 -23.16
N ASN A 829 15.37 30.54 -22.22
CA ASN A 829 15.44 31.98 -21.95
C ASN A 829 16.83 32.44 -21.49
N ILE A 830 17.48 31.62 -20.65
CA ILE A 830 18.85 31.89 -20.19
C ILE A 830 19.86 31.73 -21.33
N LEU A 831 19.68 30.70 -22.18
CA LEU A 831 20.49 30.51 -23.37
C LEU A 831 20.36 31.67 -24.36
N ALA A 832 19.14 32.18 -24.58
CA ALA A 832 18.89 33.36 -25.41
C ALA A 832 19.56 34.62 -24.83
N TRP A 833 19.44 34.84 -23.52
CA TRP A 833 20.12 35.93 -22.82
C TRP A 833 21.64 35.88 -23.02
N MET A 834 22.25 34.69 -22.92
CA MET A 834 23.69 34.48 -23.16
C MET A 834 24.10 34.82 -24.60
N TYR A 835 23.31 34.40 -25.60
CA TYR A 835 23.55 34.75 -27.00
C TYR A 835 23.48 36.26 -27.22
N TYR A 836 22.51 36.94 -26.62
CA TYR A 836 22.31 38.38 -26.80
C TYR A 836 23.37 39.24 -26.10
N HIS A 837 23.61 39.00 -24.80
CA HIS A 837 24.48 39.87 -23.99
C HIS A 837 25.96 39.52 -24.09
N LYS A 838 26.32 38.24 -24.25
CA LYS A 838 27.72 37.80 -24.19
C LYS A 838 28.31 37.50 -25.56
N LYS A 839 27.54 36.89 -26.47
CA LYS A 839 27.98 36.65 -27.86
C LYS A 839 27.60 37.76 -28.85
N GLY A 840 26.58 38.57 -28.52
CA GLY A 840 26.03 39.56 -29.45
C GLY A 840 25.26 38.94 -30.64
N ASP A 841 25.02 37.63 -30.64
CA ASP A 841 24.35 36.88 -31.71
C ASP A 841 22.83 36.98 -31.54
N CYS A 842 22.27 38.07 -32.04
CA CYS A 842 20.84 38.36 -31.94
C CYS A 842 19.99 37.36 -32.73
N ILE A 843 20.53 36.79 -33.81
CA ILE A 843 19.81 35.82 -34.66
C ILE A 843 19.59 34.52 -33.89
N LYS A 844 20.63 33.96 -33.28
CA LYS A 844 20.49 32.75 -32.44
C LYS A 844 19.66 33.00 -31.20
N SER A 845 19.77 34.18 -30.58
CA SER A 845 18.91 34.55 -29.45
C SER A 845 17.42 34.52 -29.82
N ILE A 846 17.06 35.06 -31.00
CA ILE A 846 15.68 35.01 -31.51
C ILE A 846 15.25 33.56 -31.78
N GLU A 847 16.09 32.75 -32.43
CA GLU A 847 15.80 31.34 -32.72
C GLU A 847 15.50 30.54 -31.43
N VAL A 848 16.37 30.68 -30.43
CA VAL A 848 16.22 30.01 -29.13
C VAL A 848 14.96 30.51 -28.39
N SER A 849 14.69 31.81 -28.42
CA SER A 849 13.49 32.38 -27.79
C SER A 849 12.20 31.94 -28.49
N LYS A 850 12.21 31.76 -29.82
CA LYS A 850 11.08 31.21 -30.56
C LYS A 850 10.78 29.76 -30.17
N ARG A 851 11.80 28.93 -29.96
CA ARG A 851 11.62 27.56 -29.44
C ARG A 851 10.95 27.53 -28.07
N ALA A 852 11.15 28.56 -27.24
CA ALA A 852 10.45 28.68 -25.97
C ALA A 852 8.98 29.10 -26.16
N LEU A 853 8.72 30.04 -27.09
CA LEU A 853 7.36 30.49 -27.45
C LEU A 853 6.51 29.41 -28.15
N GLU A 854 7.14 28.46 -28.82
CA GLU A 854 6.45 27.27 -29.36
C GLU A 854 5.87 26.37 -28.26
N ILE A 855 6.49 26.37 -27.07
CA ILE A 855 6.04 25.60 -25.90
C ILE A 855 5.00 26.42 -25.11
N ASP A 856 5.30 27.68 -24.83
CA ASP A 856 4.40 28.62 -24.16
C ASP A 856 4.36 29.97 -24.91
N PRO A 857 3.31 30.19 -25.72
CA PRO A 857 3.12 31.45 -26.43
C PRO A 857 2.92 32.67 -25.52
N ASN A 858 2.63 32.50 -24.24
CA ASN A 858 2.41 33.60 -23.29
C ASN A 858 3.64 33.87 -22.40
N ASN A 859 4.83 33.44 -22.81
CA ASN A 859 6.05 33.65 -22.01
C ASN A 859 6.63 35.07 -22.20
N ALA A 860 6.46 35.93 -21.19
CA ALA A 860 6.92 37.32 -21.24
C ALA A 860 8.44 37.46 -21.44
N ASP A 861 9.26 36.63 -20.79
CA ASP A 861 10.72 36.70 -20.93
C ASP A 861 11.19 36.33 -22.34
N SER A 862 10.57 35.34 -22.97
CA SER A 862 10.86 34.94 -24.36
C SER A 862 10.49 36.07 -25.33
N HIS A 863 9.32 36.68 -25.17
CA HIS A 863 8.93 37.85 -25.95
C HIS A 863 9.86 39.04 -25.75
N ARG A 864 10.32 39.29 -24.51
CA ARG A 864 11.29 40.33 -24.20
C ARG A 864 12.61 40.09 -24.91
N ASN A 865 13.12 38.86 -24.88
CA ASN A 865 14.37 38.49 -25.55
C ASN A 865 14.30 38.69 -27.07
N VAL A 866 13.20 38.30 -27.72
CA VAL A 866 12.98 38.57 -29.15
C VAL A 866 12.91 40.08 -29.42
N ALA A 867 12.16 40.83 -28.61
CA ALA A 867 11.98 42.27 -28.80
C ALA A 867 13.29 43.05 -28.71
N LEU A 868 14.13 42.74 -27.70
CA LEU A 868 15.45 43.34 -27.52
C LEU A 868 16.41 43.02 -28.67
N CYS A 869 16.35 41.80 -29.22
CA CYS A 869 17.15 41.39 -30.36
C CYS A 869 16.67 42.05 -31.67
N SER A 870 15.36 42.08 -31.93
CA SER A 870 14.76 42.76 -33.08
C SER A 870 15.08 44.26 -33.07
N PHE A 871 15.03 44.90 -31.90
CA PHE A 871 15.42 46.30 -31.74
C PHE A 871 16.87 46.54 -32.17
N ARG A 872 17.79 45.67 -31.72
CA ARG A 872 19.22 45.76 -32.07
C ARG A 872 19.50 45.46 -33.55
N LEU A 873 18.68 44.63 -34.18
CA LEU A 873 18.71 44.33 -35.62
C LEU A 873 17.99 45.40 -36.47
N LYS A 874 17.49 46.49 -35.86
CA LYS A 874 16.71 47.56 -36.49
C LYS A 874 15.36 47.12 -37.08
N ASP A 875 14.85 45.96 -36.67
CA ASP A 875 13.47 45.53 -36.92
C ASP A 875 12.56 46.13 -35.85
N TYR A 876 12.29 47.43 -35.99
CA TYR A 876 11.54 48.21 -35.00
C TYR A 876 10.07 47.80 -34.92
N GLU A 877 9.47 47.37 -36.02
CA GLU A 877 8.09 46.86 -36.06
C GLU A 877 7.96 45.52 -35.33
N GLY A 878 8.89 44.58 -35.59
CA GLY A 878 8.94 43.31 -34.86
C GLY A 878 9.23 43.51 -33.36
N ALA A 879 10.13 44.43 -33.03
CA ALA A 879 10.42 44.79 -31.63
C ALA A 879 9.19 45.36 -30.92
N ARG A 880 8.49 46.32 -31.56
CA ARG A 880 7.27 46.92 -31.03
C ARG A 880 6.18 45.88 -30.78
N LYS A 881 5.96 44.97 -31.74
CA LYS A 881 4.97 43.89 -31.61
C LYS A 881 5.24 43.03 -30.37
N HIS A 882 6.49 42.61 -30.17
CA HIS A 882 6.84 41.75 -29.05
C HIS A 882 6.86 42.49 -27.71
N PHE A 883 7.27 43.76 -27.64
CA PHE A 883 7.15 44.55 -26.40
C PHE A 883 5.69 44.81 -26.00
N LEU A 884 4.77 44.99 -26.96
CA LEU A 884 3.33 45.07 -26.66
C LEU A 884 2.81 43.77 -26.07
N GLU A 885 3.28 42.62 -26.55
CA GLU A 885 2.91 41.31 -26.01
C GLU A 885 3.46 41.11 -24.59
N VAL A 886 4.69 41.57 -24.31
CA VAL A 886 5.22 41.61 -22.93
C VAL A 886 4.31 42.42 -22.02
N LEU A 887 3.81 43.59 -22.44
CA LEU A 887 2.88 44.40 -21.64
C LEU A 887 1.47 43.81 -21.55
N ARG A 888 1.03 43.02 -22.54
CA ARG A 888 -0.22 42.26 -22.46
C ARG A 888 -0.14 41.19 -21.36
N ILE A 889 1.01 40.53 -21.25
CA ILE A 889 1.25 39.45 -20.29
C ILE A 889 1.60 40.02 -18.90
N ASN A 890 2.50 41.00 -18.85
CA ASN A 890 2.93 41.71 -17.64
C ASN A 890 2.79 43.22 -17.85
N PRO A 891 1.64 43.81 -17.49
CA PRO A 891 1.38 45.24 -17.68
C PRO A 891 2.36 46.14 -16.93
N THR A 892 3.02 45.65 -15.88
CA THR A 892 3.92 46.42 -15.01
C THR A 892 5.38 46.40 -15.45
N ASP A 893 5.71 45.73 -16.56
CA ASP A 893 7.09 45.64 -17.07
C ASP A 893 7.64 47.02 -17.46
N ARG A 894 8.57 47.52 -16.64
CA ARG A 894 9.18 48.85 -16.83
C ARG A 894 10.02 48.91 -18.09
N GLN A 895 10.80 47.86 -18.38
CA GLN A 895 11.72 47.84 -19.52
C GLN A 895 10.96 47.86 -20.85
N ALA A 896 9.87 47.10 -20.96
CA ALA A 896 9.04 47.10 -22.16
C ALA A 896 8.37 48.47 -22.40
N ARG A 897 7.91 49.17 -21.35
CA ARG A 897 7.36 50.54 -21.47
C ARG A 897 8.41 51.54 -21.94
N GLU A 898 9.61 51.50 -21.35
CA GLU A 898 10.72 52.38 -21.72
C GLU A 898 11.12 52.16 -23.19
N MET A 899 11.30 50.90 -23.61
CA MET A 899 11.66 50.57 -24.98
C MET A 899 10.56 50.94 -26.00
N LEU A 900 9.28 50.79 -25.66
CA LEU A 900 8.18 51.26 -26.51
C LEU A 900 8.10 52.78 -26.62
N SER A 901 8.54 53.51 -25.60
CA SER A 901 8.65 54.97 -25.67
C SER A 901 9.79 55.43 -26.57
N ILE A 902 10.88 54.64 -26.64
CA ILE A 902 12.03 54.91 -27.54
C ILE A 902 11.68 54.55 -29.00
N LEU A 903 10.78 53.58 -29.20
CA LEU A 903 10.30 53.13 -30.51
C LEU A 903 9.18 54.00 -31.11
N ARG A 904 8.65 54.96 -30.34
CA ARG A 904 7.69 55.98 -30.79
C ARG A 904 8.43 57.22 -31.25
#